data_AF-A0A7N0TUF4-F1
#
_entry.id   AF-A0A7N0TUF4-F1
#
_cell.length_a   1.000
_cell.length_b   1.000
_cell.length_c   1.000
_cell.angle_alpha   90.00
_cell.angle_beta   90.00
_cell.angle_gamma   90.00
#
_symmetry.space_group_name_H-M   'P 1'
#
loop_
_entity.id
_entity.type
_entity.pdbx_description
1 polymer ?
#
loop_
_entity_poly.entity_id
_entity_poly.type
_entity_poly.pdbx_seq_one_letter_code
_entity_poly.pdbx_strand_id
1 'polypeptide(L)'
;MYLISICGTVSADVYGIPVIKWTEVEDEEDIQVEDTIKDFISEGISERIEVVRSMLRSMGDGEISASAYDVAWVALVEDVSTSGVPQFPSALEWISNNQHPDGSWGDWILFSAHDRIISTLACVIALKTWSVHPEKVQRGLQFIERNLGKIEDEKAEHMPIGFEVAFPNLLEIAKGLDIEVPDSPFLQEIYAMRNLKLSRIPKDIMHMMPTTLLHSLEGMGGLDWEKLLQLQCEDGSFLFSPSSTAFALMQTKDEKCLNYLQKVVQRFQGAVPNVYPVDLFEHIWAVDRLQRLGISRHFEAEVRECLHYVHRYWTQKGICWARNTRVEDIDDTAMGFRLLRLHGFKVSPDLFRNFKKGKEFVCFAGQSNGAVTGMYNLYRASQVQFPGERILDEAKSYAYKFLRQKQACNELDDKWIIMKDLPGEVRYALDIPWYGSLPRLESRIYIEQYGGKNDVWIGKTLYRMPIVNSDTYLELAKADFNNCQAFHRLEWNSLEKWYTECGIFRELGIGRRNALVSYYLAAASLFEPERSAERLAWAKSAILIESLVSYFHSEGTSAAEKNKTSFLDEFRSKRSMKWAQINRRSLLKTNKSEQELVFILLKFLHQLSLNSHSVPASEKFSHICETWEKWVMKLDNGEGNKFGEEADLLVQTIRISADVRDKTLPNVASHPTFIQLSSLANKLCGQLRGIQNKQVWEDRNGQLVNGEGIMMRQDIDSNMQQLLQLVLQNSDSTSTDLDANLKQTFFSVARSFYYIACCNPVTVNDHIAKVLFERV
;
A
#
# COMPACT_ATOMS: atom_id res chain seq x y z
N MET A 1 22.25 2.07 32.02
CA MET A 1 22.38 0.64 32.39
C MET A 1 21.24 0.32 33.37
N TYR A 2 20.05 0.05 32.86
CA TYR A 2 18.95 -0.64 33.56
C TYR A 2 18.13 -1.32 32.44
N LEU A 3 18.46 -2.58 32.19
CA LEU A 3 17.76 -3.50 31.29
C LEU A 3 16.73 -4.24 32.15
N ILE A 4 15.44 -4.10 31.85
CA ILE A 4 14.42 -5.00 32.40
C ILE A 4 14.16 -6.07 31.33
N SER A 5 14.67 -7.27 31.62
CA SER A 5 14.37 -8.49 30.90
C SER A 5 12.97 -8.96 31.28
N ILE A 6 12.10 -9.19 30.29
CA ILE A 6 10.80 -9.84 30.49
C ILE A 6 10.89 -11.23 29.84
N CYS A 7 11.12 -12.26 30.65
CA CYS A 7 10.95 -13.66 30.28
C CYS A 7 9.57 -14.13 30.76
N GLY A 8 8.71 -14.58 29.84
CA GLY A 8 7.48 -15.30 30.19
C GLY A 8 7.72 -16.81 30.34
N THR A 9 7.24 -17.41 31.43
CA THR A 9 7.20 -18.87 31.63
C THR A 9 5.81 -19.43 31.37
N VAL A 10 5.74 -20.58 30.70
CA VAL A 10 4.51 -21.29 30.28
C VAL A 10 4.07 -22.28 31.37
N SER A 11 2.77 -22.30 31.73
CA SER A 11 2.14 -23.46 32.38
C SER A 11 0.76 -23.76 31.78
N ALA A 12 0.38 -25.03 31.77
CA ALA A 12 -0.89 -25.53 31.21
C ALA A 12 -2.02 -25.50 32.26
N ASP A 13 -3.26 -25.22 31.81
CA ASP A 13 -4.48 -25.46 32.59
C ASP A 13 -5.00 -26.89 32.38
N VAL A 14 -6.05 -27.30 33.11
CA VAL A 14 -6.62 -28.67 33.23
C VAL A 14 -7.03 -29.32 31.89
N TYR A 15 -6.99 -28.59 30.78
CA TYR A 15 -7.24 -29.07 29.40
C TYR A 15 -6.02 -29.00 28.45
N GLY A 16 -4.81 -28.73 28.95
CA GLY A 16 -3.57 -28.85 28.17
C GLY A 16 -3.31 -27.73 27.14
N ILE A 17 -4.02 -26.60 27.22
CA ILE A 17 -3.81 -25.43 26.34
C ILE A 17 -2.86 -24.43 27.02
N PRO A 18 -1.85 -23.85 26.33
CA PRO A 18 -0.95 -22.86 26.91
C PRO A 18 -1.70 -21.56 27.27
N VAL A 19 -1.63 -21.16 28.54
CA VAL A 19 -2.17 -19.89 29.05
C VAL A 19 -1.02 -18.91 29.26
N ILE A 20 -1.04 -17.77 28.56
CA ILE A 20 -0.14 -16.65 28.85
C ILE A 20 -0.71 -15.89 30.05
N LYS A 21 0.01 -15.88 31.18
CA LYS A 21 -0.28 -14.98 32.30
C LYS A 21 0.26 -13.59 31.99
N TRP A 22 -0.63 -12.61 31.89
CA TRP A 22 -0.27 -11.20 31.78
C TRP A 22 -0.18 -10.61 33.20
N THR A 23 0.92 -9.96 33.52
CA THR A 23 1.11 -9.26 34.79
C THR A 23 0.23 -8.02 34.86
N GLU A 24 -0.55 -7.91 35.93
CA GLU A 24 -1.29 -6.72 36.33
C GLU A 24 -0.29 -5.57 36.53
N VAL A 25 -0.54 -4.43 35.86
CA VAL A 25 0.15 -3.17 36.14
C VAL A 25 -0.78 -2.38 37.04
N GLU A 26 -0.31 -2.02 38.24
CA GLU A 26 -1.07 -1.27 39.24
C GLU A 26 -1.40 0.15 38.74
N ASP A 27 -2.68 0.49 38.79
CA ASP A 27 -3.27 1.81 38.56
C ASP A 27 -3.00 2.72 39.78
N GLU A 28 -2.40 3.91 39.61
CA GLU A 28 -2.62 5.12 40.44
C GLU A 28 -1.67 6.28 40.05
N GLU A 29 -1.70 6.80 38.79
CA GLU A 29 -1.06 8.11 38.47
C GLU A 29 -1.58 8.82 37.18
N ASP A 30 -2.81 8.52 36.73
CA ASP A 30 -3.18 8.69 35.31
C ASP A 30 -3.58 10.09 34.80
N ILE A 31 -3.91 11.07 35.65
CA ILE A 31 -4.51 12.32 35.13
C ILE A 31 -3.45 13.37 34.73
N GLN A 32 -2.29 13.42 35.39
CA GLN A 32 -1.19 14.32 34.99
C GLN A 32 -0.31 13.72 33.88
N VAL A 33 -0.30 12.40 33.75
CA VAL A 33 0.45 11.68 32.72
C VAL A 33 -0.25 11.79 31.36
N GLU A 34 -1.58 11.84 31.30
CA GLU A 34 -2.34 11.97 30.05
C GLU A 34 -2.07 13.27 29.27
N ASP A 35 -2.04 14.43 29.93
CA ASP A 35 -1.77 15.72 29.27
C ASP A 35 -0.29 15.84 28.90
N THR A 36 0.61 15.31 29.75
CA THR A 36 2.05 15.28 29.48
C THR A 36 2.41 14.33 28.32
N ILE A 37 1.72 13.21 28.16
CA ILE A 37 1.89 12.27 27.04
C ILE A 37 1.31 12.86 25.73
N LYS A 38 0.16 13.53 25.78
CA LYS A 38 -0.45 14.17 24.61
C LYS A 38 0.44 15.29 24.04
N ASP A 39 0.99 16.14 24.91
CA ASP A 39 1.87 17.23 24.49
C ASP A 39 3.23 16.71 23.99
N PHE A 40 3.81 15.68 24.64
CA PHE A 40 5.10 15.11 24.25
C PHE A 40 5.07 14.27 22.96
N ILE A 41 3.94 13.61 22.65
CA ILE A 41 3.76 12.84 21.40
C ILE A 41 3.39 13.74 20.22
N SER A 42 2.76 14.90 20.47
CA SER A 42 2.42 15.87 19.42
C SER A 42 3.65 16.67 18.93
N GLU A 43 4.68 16.81 19.76
CA GLU A 43 5.89 17.55 19.42
C GLU A 43 6.67 16.84 18.29
N GLY A 44 6.71 17.47 17.11
CA GLY A 44 7.42 16.96 15.92
C GLY A 44 6.55 16.25 14.88
N ILE A 45 5.33 15.78 15.21
CA ILE A 45 4.40 15.23 14.19
C ILE A 45 3.97 16.33 13.23
N SER A 46 3.52 17.48 13.74
CA SER A 46 3.07 18.61 12.91
C SER A 46 4.18 19.16 12.01
N GLU A 47 5.41 19.28 12.53
CA GLU A 47 6.56 19.73 11.75
C GLU A 47 6.87 18.76 10.60
N ARG A 48 6.89 17.44 10.87
CA ARG A 48 7.09 16.43 9.83
C ARG A 48 5.97 16.45 8.79
N ILE A 49 4.72 16.68 9.21
CA ILE A 49 3.59 16.84 8.28
C ILE A 49 3.85 18.02 7.35
N GLU A 50 4.27 19.19 7.84
CA GLU A 50 4.59 20.33 6.97
C GLU A 50 5.75 20.04 6.01
N VAL A 51 6.80 19.34 6.47
CA VAL A 51 7.92 18.94 5.60
C VAL A 51 7.44 18.03 4.48
N VAL A 52 6.67 16.97 4.79
CA VAL A 52 6.13 16.06 3.79
C VAL A 52 5.20 16.79 2.83
N ARG A 53 4.35 17.68 3.34
CA ARG A 53 3.47 18.50 2.51
C ARG A 53 4.25 19.37 1.54
N SER A 54 5.33 20.00 2.00
CA SER A 54 6.23 20.78 1.13
C SER A 54 6.88 19.90 0.06
N MET A 55 7.30 18.68 0.41
CA MET A 55 7.86 17.73 -0.56
C MET A 55 6.85 17.41 -1.67
N LEU A 56 5.61 17.06 -1.30
CA LEU A 56 4.55 16.74 -2.27
C LEU A 56 4.20 17.94 -3.17
N ARG A 57 4.12 19.15 -2.60
CA ARG A 57 3.81 20.37 -3.37
C ARG A 57 4.95 20.83 -4.28
N SER A 58 6.17 20.37 -4.02
CA SER A 58 7.33 20.63 -4.89
C SER A 58 7.46 19.67 -6.07
N MET A 59 6.60 18.65 -6.16
CA MET A 59 6.61 17.71 -7.29
C MET A 59 6.52 18.45 -8.63
N GLY A 60 7.37 18.02 -9.56
CA GLY A 60 7.40 18.52 -10.93
C GLY A 60 7.61 17.37 -11.88
N ASP A 61 8.71 17.43 -12.62
CA ASP A 61 9.11 16.38 -13.56
C ASP A 61 9.83 15.19 -12.90
N GLY A 62 9.97 15.21 -11.57
CA GLY A 62 10.59 14.16 -10.75
C GLY A 62 11.82 14.62 -9.97
N GLU A 63 11.88 14.29 -8.68
CA GLU A 63 13.10 14.36 -7.87
C GLU A 63 13.82 13.00 -7.89
N ILE A 64 14.94 12.96 -8.60
CA ILE A 64 15.71 11.74 -8.88
C ILE A 64 17.21 12.03 -8.76
N SER A 65 17.97 11.09 -8.21
CA SER A 65 19.43 11.24 -8.08
C SER A 65 20.15 11.22 -9.44
N ALA A 66 21.30 11.89 -9.51
CA ALA A 66 22.13 11.92 -10.71
C ALA A 66 22.70 10.54 -11.08
N SER A 67 22.90 10.33 -12.38
CA SER A 67 23.58 9.16 -12.95
C SER A 67 24.93 9.59 -13.52
N ALA A 68 26.03 9.21 -12.88
CA ALA A 68 27.36 9.58 -13.36
C ALA A 68 27.65 9.02 -14.76
N TYR A 69 27.12 7.84 -15.09
CA TYR A 69 27.16 7.28 -16.45
C TYR A 69 26.50 8.20 -17.47
N ASP A 70 25.27 8.66 -17.22
CA ASP A 70 24.55 9.53 -18.16
C ASP A 70 25.17 10.93 -18.25
N VAL A 71 25.66 11.47 -17.13
CA VAL A 71 26.40 12.74 -17.13
C VAL A 71 27.64 12.65 -18.02
N ALA A 72 28.37 11.54 -17.97
CA ALA A 72 29.51 11.31 -18.84
C ALA A 72 29.13 11.29 -20.33
N TRP A 73 28.02 10.66 -20.70
CA TRP A 73 27.52 10.68 -22.08
C TRP A 73 27.12 12.08 -22.54
N VAL A 74 26.48 12.88 -21.68
CA VAL A 74 26.17 14.28 -21.96
C VAL A 74 27.44 15.12 -22.10
N ALA A 75 28.44 14.87 -21.25
CA ALA A 75 29.73 15.56 -21.28
C ALA A 75 30.54 15.26 -22.56
N LEU A 76 30.30 14.13 -23.22
CA LEU A 76 30.96 13.77 -24.49
C LEU A 76 30.41 14.52 -25.71
N VAL A 77 29.25 15.18 -25.59
CA VAL A 77 28.65 15.91 -26.70
C VAL A 77 29.53 17.10 -27.07
N GLU A 78 30.13 17.06 -28.26
CA GLU A 78 30.80 18.21 -28.87
C GLU A 78 29.77 19.28 -29.28
N ASP A 79 30.11 20.55 -29.07
CA ASP A 79 29.24 21.68 -29.40
C ASP A 79 28.79 21.62 -30.86
N VAL A 80 27.49 21.85 -31.08
CA VAL A 80 26.87 21.72 -32.41
C VAL A 80 27.34 22.80 -33.39
N SER A 81 27.91 23.90 -32.89
CA SER A 81 28.36 25.05 -33.68
C SER A 81 29.89 25.17 -33.77
N THR A 82 30.60 24.75 -32.72
CA THR A 82 32.04 24.96 -32.56
C THR A 82 32.75 23.63 -32.30
N SER A 83 33.65 23.23 -33.19
CA SER A 83 34.42 22.00 -33.00
C SER A 83 35.48 22.15 -31.90
N GLY A 84 35.75 21.06 -31.18
CA GLY A 84 36.80 20.97 -30.17
C GLY A 84 36.42 21.50 -28.78
N VAL A 85 35.15 21.80 -28.54
CA VAL A 85 34.65 22.21 -27.21
C VAL A 85 33.39 21.43 -26.80
N PRO A 86 33.18 21.16 -25.50
CA PRO A 86 32.00 20.45 -25.02
C PRO A 86 30.74 21.33 -25.12
N GLN A 87 29.64 20.76 -25.59
CA GLN A 87 28.33 21.43 -25.61
C GLN A 87 27.84 21.77 -24.19
N PHE A 88 28.18 20.91 -23.22
CA PHE A 88 27.74 20.98 -21.83
C PHE A 88 28.94 21.00 -20.87
N PRO A 89 29.68 22.11 -20.77
CA PRO A 89 30.86 22.18 -19.90
C PRO A 89 30.53 21.94 -18.42
N SER A 90 29.33 22.30 -17.96
CA SER A 90 28.85 22.05 -16.60
C SER A 90 28.75 20.56 -16.27
N ALA A 91 28.55 19.68 -17.25
CA ALA A 91 28.57 18.22 -17.05
C ALA A 91 29.98 17.72 -16.72
N LEU A 92 31.01 18.24 -17.39
CA LEU A 92 32.41 17.92 -17.06
C LEU A 92 32.81 18.44 -15.68
N GLU A 93 32.38 19.66 -15.34
CA GLU A 93 32.59 20.22 -14.02
C GLU A 93 31.91 19.36 -12.94
N TRP A 94 30.69 18.90 -13.18
CA TRP A 94 30.01 17.97 -12.26
C TRP A 94 30.79 16.67 -12.08
N ILE A 95 31.26 16.04 -13.17
CA ILE A 95 32.06 14.81 -13.09
C ILE A 95 33.31 15.04 -12.24
N SER A 96 34.02 16.14 -12.51
CA SER A 96 35.21 16.51 -11.77
C SER A 96 34.92 16.68 -10.27
N ASN A 97 33.84 17.35 -9.91
CA ASN A 97 33.51 17.66 -8.52
C ASN A 97 32.93 16.47 -7.73
N ASN A 98 32.48 15.41 -8.39
CA ASN A 98 31.73 14.31 -7.75
C ASN A 98 32.46 12.94 -7.76
N GLN A 99 33.77 12.90 -8.00
CA GLN A 99 34.55 11.67 -7.82
C GLN A 99 34.61 11.29 -6.34
N HIS A 100 34.27 10.03 -6.02
CA HIS A 100 34.38 9.50 -4.66
C HIS A 100 35.83 9.44 -4.16
N PRO A 101 36.05 9.38 -2.83
CA PRO A 101 37.40 9.26 -2.27
C PRO A 101 38.18 8.02 -2.74
N ASP A 102 37.48 6.94 -3.11
CA ASP A 102 38.07 5.69 -3.62
C ASP A 102 38.44 5.76 -5.12
N GLY A 103 38.12 6.86 -5.80
CA GLY A 103 38.35 7.08 -7.23
C GLY A 103 37.18 6.73 -8.13
N SER A 104 36.08 6.17 -7.60
CA SER A 104 34.90 5.79 -8.38
C SER A 104 33.88 6.92 -8.56
N TRP A 105 32.88 6.65 -9.39
CA TRP A 105 31.59 7.35 -9.42
C TRP A 105 30.45 6.31 -9.33
N GLY A 106 29.28 6.69 -8.83
CA GLY A 106 28.07 5.83 -8.72
C GLY A 106 27.25 6.18 -7.47
N ASP A 107 26.38 5.27 -7.00
CA ASP A 107 25.61 5.53 -5.76
C ASP A 107 26.54 5.67 -4.54
N TRP A 108 26.24 6.65 -3.70
CA TRP A 108 27.10 7.05 -2.59
C TRP A 108 26.92 6.20 -1.32
N ILE A 109 25.81 5.47 -1.18
CA ILE A 109 25.52 4.63 0.00
C ILE A 109 25.79 3.17 -0.31
N LEU A 110 25.23 2.67 -1.41
CA LEU A 110 25.29 1.26 -1.79
C LEU A 110 26.42 1.05 -2.80
N PHE A 111 27.35 0.16 -2.45
CA PHE A 111 28.34 -0.31 -3.40
C PHE A 111 27.76 -1.42 -4.26
N SER A 112 27.73 -1.21 -5.57
CA SER A 112 27.64 -2.28 -6.58
C SER A 112 28.82 -2.16 -7.54
N ALA A 113 29.55 -3.24 -7.74
CA ALA A 113 30.64 -3.34 -8.70
C ALA A 113 30.16 -2.99 -10.11
N HIS A 114 29.00 -3.48 -10.54
CA HIS A 114 28.43 -3.12 -11.84
C HIS A 114 28.22 -1.61 -11.97
N ASP A 115 27.51 -0.99 -11.01
CA ASP A 115 27.21 0.45 -11.02
C ASP A 115 28.48 1.31 -10.97
N ARG A 116 29.40 0.98 -10.06
CA ARG A 116 30.64 1.73 -9.87
C ARG A 116 31.54 1.64 -11.08
N ILE A 117 31.69 0.46 -11.69
CA ILE A 117 32.63 0.27 -12.81
C ILE A 117 32.11 0.94 -14.07
N ILE A 118 30.84 0.77 -14.43
CA ILE A 118 30.29 1.39 -15.65
C ILE A 118 30.30 2.92 -15.54
N SER A 119 29.92 3.46 -14.38
CA SER A 119 29.93 4.90 -14.11
C SER A 119 31.34 5.48 -14.13
N THR A 120 32.30 4.79 -13.49
CA THR A 120 33.70 5.23 -13.44
C THR A 120 34.34 5.21 -14.81
N LEU A 121 34.14 4.14 -15.60
CA LEU A 121 34.69 4.04 -16.94
C LEU A 121 34.13 5.15 -17.85
N ALA A 122 32.83 5.41 -17.80
CA ALA A 122 32.22 6.48 -18.57
C ALA A 122 32.80 7.86 -18.20
N CYS A 123 32.92 8.17 -16.90
CA CYS A 123 33.50 9.42 -16.43
C CYS A 123 34.97 9.58 -16.83
N VAL A 124 35.75 8.51 -16.74
CA VAL A 124 37.15 8.48 -17.17
C VAL A 124 37.26 8.77 -18.67
N ILE A 125 36.42 8.13 -19.49
CA ILE A 125 36.35 8.39 -20.94
C ILE A 125 36.03 9.88 -21.20
N ALA A 126 35.02 10.44 -20.55
CA ALA A 126 34.66 11.86 -20.74
C ALA A 126 35.82 12.81 -20.39
N LEU A 127 36.45 12.63 -19.23
CA LEU A 127 37.59 13.47 -18.82
C LEU A 127 38.80 13.33 -19.76
N LYS A 128 39.07 12.09 -20.23
CA LYS A 128 40.17 11.80 -21.15
C LYS A 128 39.92 12.41 -22.54
N THR A 129 38.71 12.30 -23.08
CA THR A 129 38.32 12.88 -24.38
C THR A 129 38.63 14.38 -24.44
N TRP A 130 38.34 15.11 -23.36
CA TRP A 130 38.58 16.55 -23.28
C TRP A 130 39.96 16.93 -22.71
N SER A 131 40.80 15.95 -22.39
CA SER A 131 42.13 16.16 -21.79
C SER A 131 42.12 17.03 -20.52
N VAL A 132 41.12 16.82 -19.64
CA VAL A 132 40.96 17.54 -18.38
C VAL A 132 41.08 16.60 -17.18
N HIS A 133 41.53 17.13 -16.04
CA HIS A 133 41.65 16.41 -14.76
C HIS A 133 42.38 15.05 -14.84
N PRO A 134 43.63 15.00 -15.35
CA PRO A 134 44.39 13.76 -15.49
C PRO A 134 44.56 13.00 -14.16
N GLU A 135 44.60 13.71 -13.03
CA GLU A 135 44.65 13.12 -11.69
C GLU A 135 43.39 12.31 -11.36
N LYS A 136 42.21 12.78 -11.79
CA LYS A 136 40.93 12.08 -11.56
C LYS A 136 40.82 10.87 -12.47
N VAL A 137 41.28 11.00 -13.72
CA VAL A 137 41.42 9.88 -14.67
C VAL A 137 42.26 8.76 -14.05
N GLN A 138 43.45 9.09 -13.52
CA GLN A 138 44.34 8.09 -12.93
C GLN A 138 43.68 7.37 -11.73
N ARG A 139 43.01 8.11 -10.84
CA ARG A 139 42.30 7.50 -9.70
C ARG A 139 41.15 6.59 -10.14
N GLY A 140 40.40 6.98 -11.18
CA GLY A 140 39.33 6.16 -11.74
C GLY A 140 39.85 4.85 -12.34
N LEU A 141 40.97 4.91 -13.06
CA LEU A 141 41.61 3.71 -13.61
C LEU A 141 42.14 2.78 -12.52
N GLN A 142 42.78 3.33 -11.48
CA GLN A 142 43.20 2.55 -10.31
C GLN A 142 42.01 1.90 -9.58
N PHE A 143 40.86 2.56 -9.53
CA PHE A 143 39.65 1.97 -8.99
C PHE A 143 39.18 0.79 -9.82
N ILE A 144 39.08 0.94 -11.15
CA ILE A 144 38.66 -0.14 -12.06
C ILE A 144 39.61 -1.33 -11.93
N GLU A 145 40.92 -1.10 -11.94
CA GLU A 145 41.95 -2.15 -11.77
C GLU A 145 41.76 -2.98 -10.51
N ARG A 146 41.46 -2.32 -9.37
CA ARG A 146 41.30 -3.00 -8.08
C ARG A 146 39.95 -3.71 -7.91
N ASN A 147 38.94 -3.36 -8.71
CA ASN A 147 37.56 -3.76 -8.45
C ASN A 147 36.89 -4.52 -9.59
N LEU A 148 37.46 -4.59 -10.80
CA LEU A 148 36.82 -5.23 -11.96
C LEU A 148 36.39 -6.67 -11.68
N GLY A 149 37.24 -7.47 -11.03
CA GLY A 149 36.94 -8.85 -10.68
C GLY A 149 35.77 -9.02 -9.69
N LYS A 150 35.40 -7.98 -8.92
CA LYS A 150 34.28 -8.05 -7.97
C LYS A 150 32.91 -8.16 -8.64
N ILE A 151 32.82 -7.90 -9.95
CA ILE A 151 31.58 -8.10 -10.69
C ILE A 151 31.12 -9.56 -10.63
N GLU A 152 32.06 -10.51 -10.63
CA GLU A 152 31.78 -11.95 -10.62
C GLU A 152 31.11 -12.41 -9.31
N ASP A 153 31.21 -11.61 -8.24
CA ASP A 153 30.60 -11.87 -6.93
C ASP A 153 29.16 -11.34 -6.82
N GLU A 154 28.69 -10.54 -7.79
CA GLU A 154 27.36 -9.90 -7.72
C GLU A 154 26.24 -10.77 -8.30
N LYS A 155 25.05 -10.65 -7.71
CA LYS A 155 23.83 -11.25 -8.24
C LYS A 155 23.52 -10.70 -9.64
N ALA A 156 23.21 -11.59 -10.58
CA ALA A 156 22.82 -11.23 -11.94
C ALA A 156 21.55 -10.35 -11.98
N GLU A 157 20.66 -10.50 -10.99
CA GLU A 157 19.42 -9.72 -10.84
C GLU A 157 19.70 -8.23 -10.58
N HIS A 158 20.85 -7.89 -9.98
CA HIS A 158 21.23 -6.51 -9.67
C HIS A 158 22.00 -5.82 -10.80
N MET A 159 22.23 -6.53 -11.92
CA MET A 159 22.91 -5.96 -13.07
C MET A 159 22.10 -4.80 -13.66
N PRO A 160 22.69 -3.60 -13.83
CA PRO A 160 21.99 -2.45 -14.37
C PRO A 160 21.37 -2.68 -15.77
N ILE A 161 20.33 -1.93 -16.07
CA ILE A 161 19.61 -2.04 -17.34
C ILE A 161 20.57 -1.76 -18.50
N GLY A 162 20.63 -2.71 -19.43
CA GLY A 162 21.42 -2.54 -20.64
C GLY A 162 22.93 -2.69 -20.44
N PHE A 163 23.41 -3.03 -19.24
CA PHE A 163 24.84 -3.21 -18.93
C PHE A 163 25.53 -4.14 -19.94
N GLU A 164 24.91 -5.27 -20.29
CA GLU A 164 25.40 -6.25 -21.27
C GLU A 164 25.67 -5.69 -22.67
N VAL A 165 25.13 -4.50 -22.99
CA VAL A 165 25.29 -3.86 -24.30
C VAL A 165 26.09 -2.56 -24.16
N ALA A 166 25.83 -1.78 -23.12
CA ALA A 166 26.48 -0.51 -22.84
C ALA A 166 27.95 -0.68 -22.41
N PHE A 167 28.24 -1.59 -21.48
CA PHE A 167 29.58 -1.75 -20.94
C PHE A 167 30.60 -2.18 -22.00
N PRO A 168 30.34 -3.19 -22.85
CA PRO A 168 31.29 -3.54 -23.91
C PRO A 168 31.45 -2.43 -24.96
N ASN A 169 30.43 -1.59 -25.18
CA ASN A 169 30.58 -0.44 -26.06
C ASN A 169 31.51 0.62 -25.46
N LEU A 170 31.42 0.88 -24.15
CA LEU A 170 32.36 1.76 -23.45
C LEU A 170 33.80 1.21 -23.50
N LEU A 171 33.99 -0.11 -23.41
CA LEU A 171 35.31 -0.72 -23.56
C LEU A 171 35.93 -0.45 -24.94
N GLU A 172 35.14 -0.51 -26.02
CA GLU A 172 35.63 -0.14 -27.37
C GLU A 172 36.02 1.34 -27.45
N ILE A 173 35.22 2.23 -26.85
CA ILE A 173 35.53 3.68 -26.79
C ILE A 173 36.81 3.91 -25.98
N ALA A 174 36.95 3.25 -24.82
CA ALA A 174 38.14 3.32 -23.98
C ALA A 174 39.40 2.90 -24.73
N LYS A 175 39.32 1.78 -25.47
CA LYS A 175 40.41 1.29 -26.32
C LYS A 175 40.80 2.29 -27.41
N GLY A 176 39.83 2.99 -28.00
CA GLY A 176 40.08 4.05 -28.98
C GLY A 176 40.77 5.30 -28.41
N LEU A 177 40.80 5.46 -27.09
CA LEU A 177 41.43 6.56 -26.36
C LEU A 177 42.73 6.16 -25.63
N ASP A 178 43.30 5.01 -25.99
CA ASP A 178 44.47 4.41 -25.34
C ASP A 178 44.29 4.23 -23.82
N ILE A 179 43.08 3.85 -23.41
CA ILE A 179 42.75 3.49 -22.03
C ILE A 179 42.81 1.98 -21.88
N GLU A 180 43.79 1.49 -21.12
CA GLU A 180 43.94 0.07 -20.83
C GLU A 180 43.02 -0.33 -19.66
N VAL A 181 42.10 -1.26 -19.92
CA VAL A 181 41.28 -1.92 -18.90
C VAL A 181 41.89 -3.29 -18.64
N PRO A 182 42.08 -3.69 -17.36
CA PRO A 182 42.68 -4.98 -17.03
C PRO A 182 41.87 -6.14 -17.62
N ASP A 183 42.59 -7.17 -18.07
CA ASP A 183 41.96 -8.40 -18.55
C ASP A 183 41.23 -9.11 -17.39
N SER A 184 40.06 -9.68 -17.68
CA SER A 184 39.22 -10.39 -16.71
C SER A 184 38.38 -11.42 -17.45
N PRO A 185 38.15 -12.62 -16.88
CA PRO A 185 37.25 -13.63 -17.46
C PRO A 185 35.86 -13.04 -17.79
N PHE A 186 35.33 -12.21 -16.88
CA PHE A 186 34.11 -11.43 -17.08
C PHE A 186 34.05 -10.66 -18.42
N LEU A 187 35.17 -10.11 -18.91
CA LEU A 187 35.15 -9.34 -20.16
C LEU A 187 34.76 -10.22 -21.35
N GLN A 188 35.27 -11.45 -21.43
CA GLN A 188 34.91 -12.37 -22.51
C GLN A 188 33.43 -12.75 -22.45
N GLU A 189 32.94 -12.99 -21.22
CA GLU A 189 31.54 -13.30 -20.98
C GLU A 189 30.61 -12.16 -21.40
N ILE A 190 30.92 -10.92 -21.02
CA ILE A 190 30.06 -9.77 -21.33
C ILE A 190 29.99 -9.46 -22.84
N TYR A 191 31.08 -9.67 -23.59
CA TYR A 191 31.04 -9.61 -25.06
C TYR A 191 30.19 -10.72 -25.67
N ALA A 192 30.22 -11.93 -25.10
CA ALA A 192 29.35 -13.03 -25.54
C ALA A 192 27.86 -12.72 -25.26
N MET A 193 27.55 -12.18 -24.07
CA MET A 193 26.21 -11.71 -23.71
C MET A 193 25.71 -10.62 -24.66
N ARG A 194 26.55 -9.62 -24.98
CA ARG A 194 26.24 -8.57 -25.96
C ARG A 194 25.84 -9.17 -27.30
N ASN A 195 26.66 -10.06 -27.85
CA ASN A 195 26.43 -10.64 -29.18
C ASN A 195 25.13 -11.45 -29.22
N LEU A 196 24.87 -12.26 -28.18
CA LEU A 196 23.63 -13.02 -28.05
C LEU A 196 22.40 -12.10 -27.93
N LYS A 197 22.52 -10.99 -27.20
CA LYS A 197 21.43 -10.04 -27.03
C LYS A 197 21.14 -9.27 -28.31
N LEU A 198 22.18 -8.78 -28.98
CA LEU A 198 22.07 -8.11 -30.28
C LEU A 198 21.52 -9.04 -31.38
N SER A 199 21.83 -10.33 -31.36
CA SER A 199 21.26 -11.29 -32.33
C SER A 199 19.77 -11.56 -32.10
N ARG A 200 19.27 -11.32 -30.89
CA ARG A 200 17.85 -11.45 -30.53
C ARG A 200 17.05 -10.17 -30.76
N ILE A 201 17.71 -9.03 -30.95
CA ILE A 201 17.06 -7.76 -31.24
C ILE A 201 16.59 -7.76 -32.69
N PRO A 202 15.27 -7.73 -32.95
CA PRO A 202 14.77 -7.58 -34.31
C PRO A 202 15.04 -6.14 -34.77
N LYS A 203 16.20 -5.93 -35.42
CA LYS A 203 16.64 -4.60 -35.87
C LYS A 203 15.59 -3.90 -36.73
N ASP A 204 14.88 -4.63 -37.58
CA ASP A 204 13.81 -4.06 -38.39
C ASP A 204 12.69 -3.48 -37.52
N ILE A 205 12.26 -4.20 -36.48
CA ILE A 205 11.19 -3.75 -35.57
C ILE A 205 11.65 -2.54 -34.75
N MET A 206 12.90 -2.51 -34.29
CA MET A 206 13.45 -1.41 -33.51
C MET A 206 13.40 -0.06 -34.24
N HIS A 207 13.49 -0.06 -35.58
CA HIS A 207 13.41 1.15 -36.40
C HIS A 207 11.98 1.48 -36.88
N MET A 208 11.01 0.59 -36.67
CA MET A 208 9.63 0.77 -37.14
C MET A 208 8.67 1.15 -36.02
N MET A 209 8.94 0.77 -34.77
CA MET A 209 8.05 1.05 -33.65
C MET A 209 8.80 1.33 -32.35
N PRO A 210 8.22 2.15 -31.45
CA PRO A 210 8.81 2.41 -30.14
C PRO A 210 8.93 1.12 -29.32
N THR A 211 10.11 0.88 -28.77
CA THR A 211 10.40 -0.24 -27.85
C THR A 211 11.33 0.24 -26.75
N THR A 212 11.50 -0.56 -25.68
CA THR A 212 12.44 -0.20 -24.60
C THR A 212 13.90 -0.09 -25.06
N LEU A 213 14.25 -0.59 -26.25
CA LEU A 213 15.59 -0.47 -26.82
C LEU A 213 15.98 0.98 -27.11
N LEU A 214 15.01 1.87 -27.35
CA LEU A 214 15.26 3.31 -27.51
C LEU A 214 15.89 3.93 -26.26
N HIS A 215 15.71 3.29 -25.10
CA HIS A 215 16.33 3.72 -23.86
C HIS A 215 17.83 3.40 -23.82
N SER A 216 18.42 2.62 -24.74
CA SER A 216 19.83 2.19 -24.65
C SER A 216 20.56 2.19 -25.99
N LEU A 217 20.31 3.19 -26.84
CA LEU A 217 20.89 3.27 -28.19
C LEU A 217 22.42 3.42 -28.17
N GLU A 218 22.97 4.01 -27.11
CA GLU A 218 24.41 4.29 -26.97
C GLU A 218 25.28 3.03 -26.87
N GLY A 219 24.69 1.85 -26.62
CA GLY A 219 25.39 0.57 -26.65
C GLY A 219 25.37 -0.14 -28.01
N MET A 220 24.63 0.40 -28.99
CA MET A 220 24.32 -0.29 -30.24
C MET A 220 25.03 0.34 -31.44
N GLY A 221 25.54 -0.51 -32.34
CA GLY A 221 26.15 -0.10 -33.61
C GLY A 221 25.27 -0.38 -34.82
N GLY A 222 25.50 0.36 -35.91
CA GLY A 222 24.81 0.18 -37.19
C GLY A 222 23.33 0.55 -37.14
N LEU A 223 23.03 1.72 -36.57
CA LEU A 223 21.68 2.26 -36.44
C LEU A 223 21.29 3.12 -37.66
N ASP A 224 20.02 3.08 -38.04
CA ASP A 224 19.43 3.92 -39.08
C ASP A 224 18.74 5.13 -38.40
N TRP A 225 19.48 6.23 -38.32
CA TRP A 225 19.05 7.43 -37.60
C TRP A 225 17.86 8.15 -38.24
N GLU A 226 17.70 8.07 -39.57
CA GLU A 226 16.56 8.66 -40.27
C GLU A 226 15.25 8.04 -39.77
N LYS A 227 15.25 6.72 -39.59
CA LYS A 227 14.09 6.00 -39.02
C LYS A 227 13.94 6.22 -37.52
N LEU A 228 15.04 6.17 -36.75
CA LEU A 228 14.98 6.34 -35.29
C LEU A 228 14.43 7.71 -34.88
N LEU A 229 14.78 8.79 -35.59
CA LEU A 229 14.24 10.12 -35.30
C LEU A 229 12.70 10.20 -35.40
N GLN A 230 12.06 9.34 -36.18
CA GLN A 230 10.59 9.25 -36.24
C GLN A 230 9.97 8.66 -34.95
N LEU A 231 10.78 7.92 -34.19
CA LEU A 231 10.38 7.27 -32.93
C LEU A 231 10.70 8.11 -31.69
N GLN A 232 11.32 9.29 -31.86
CA GLN A 232 11.65 10.23 -30.79
C GLN A 232 10.40 10.62 -29.99
N CYS A 233 10.58 10.80 -28.67
CA CYS A 233 9.52 11.31 -27.80
C CYS A 233 9.21 12.78 -28.10
N GLU A 234 8.04 13.24 -27.68
CA GLU A 234 7.58 14.62 -27.93
C GLU A 234 8.47 15.68 -27.26
N ASP A 235 9.12 15.32 -26.15
CA ASP A 235 10.06 16.17 -25.41
C ASP A 235 11.44 16.26 -26.06
N GLY A 236 11.70 15.46 -27.12
CA GLY A 236 12.99 15.36 -27.81
C GLY A 236 13.88 14.22 -27.32
N SER A 237 13.46 13.47 -26.30
CA SER A 237 14.24 12.35 -25.78
C SER A 237 14.09 11.08 -26.61
N PHE A 238 15.01 10.14 -26.39
CA PHE A 238 14.86 8.75 -26.82
C PHE A 238 14.50 7.91 -25.59
N LEU A 239 13.19 7.66 -25.45
CA LEU A 239 12.55 7.00 -24.31
C LEU A 239 13.08 7.52 -22.97
N PHE A 240 13.12 8.85 -22.83
CA PHE A 240 13.43 9.53 -21.57
C PHE A 240 14.84 9.25 -21.02
N SER A 241 15.78 8.75 -21.83
CA SER A 241 17.17 8.52 -21.40
C SER A 241 18.11 9.63 -21.86
N PRO A 242 18.77 10.34 -20.92
CA PRO A 242 19.79 11.33 -21.27
C PRO A 242 20.98 10.75 -22.05
N SER A 243 21.55 9.60 -21.68
CA SER A 243 22.67 9.04 -22.44
C SER A 243 22.30 8.61 -23.85
N SER A 244 21.10 8.02 -24.03
CA SER A 244 20.61 7.61 -25.36
C SER A 244 20.38 8.83 -26.26
N THR A 245 19.82 9.91 -25.69
CA THR A 245 19.62 11.18 -26.40
C THR A 245 20.93 11.92 -26.68
N ALA A 246 21.90 11.89 -25.76
CA ALA A 246 23.24 12.44 -25.98
C ALA A 246 23.94 11.72 -27.14
N PHE A 247 23.83 10.39 -27.17
CA PHE A 247 24.34 9.60 -28.29
C PHE A 247 23.65 9.96 -29.61
N ALA A 248 22.32 10.05 -29.64
CA ALA A 248 21.58 10.46 -30.82
C ALA A 248 21.98 11.88 -31.31
N LEU A 249 22.18 12.83 -30.40
CA LEU A 249 22.63 14.17 -30.72
C LEU A 249 24.03 14.18 -31.35
N MET A 250 24.95 13.37 -30.84
CA MET A 250 26.29 13.23 -31.42
C MET A 250 26.25 12.72 -32.86
N GLN A 251 25.28 11.85 -33.18
CA GLN A 251 25.18 11.23 -34.51
C GLN A 251 24.38 12.08 -35.52
N THR A 252 23.41 12.87 -35.04
CA THR A 252 22.42 13.52 -35.92
C THR A 252 22.44 15.04 -35.86
N LYS A 253 22.99 15.62 -34.78
CA LYS A 253 22.89 17.06 -34.46
C LYS A 253 21.43 17.56 -34.39
N ASP A 254 20.50 16.67 -34.07
CA ASP A 254 19.06 16.97 -33.96
C ASP A 254 18.76 18.01 -32.87
N GLU A 255 18.00 19.04 -33.24
CA GLU A 255 17.69 20.18 -32.37
C GLU A 255 16.80 19.78 -31.19
N LYS A 256 15.91 18.80 -31.35
CA LYS A 256 15.02 18.36 -30.26
C LYS A 256 15.82 17.58 -29.21
N CYS A 257 16.77 16.74 -29.61
CA CYS A 257 17.70 16.09 -28.70
C CYS A 257 18.48 17.13 -27.88
N LEU A 258 19.00 18.18 -28.54
CA LEU A 258 19.72 19.26 -27.88
C LEU A 258 18.82 19.99 -26.87
N ASN A 259 17.61 20.37 -27.27
CA ASN A 259 16.65 21.07 -26.43
C ASN A 259 16.25 20.25 -25.19
N TYR A 260 16.09 18.92 -25.33
CA TYR A 260 15.85 18.03 -24.20
C TYR A 260 17.03 18.09 -23.22
N LEU A 261 18.25 17.81 -23.69
CA LEU A 261 19.44 17.76 -22.83
C LEU A 261 19.72 19.10 -22.14
N GLN A 262 19.56 20.22 -22.84
CA GLN A 262 19.71 21.55 -22.24
C GLN A 262 18.77 21.76 -21.06
N LYS A 263 17.51 21.36 -21.16
CA LYS A 263 16.54 21.47 -20.07
C LYS A 263 16.93 20.59 -18.89
N VAL A 264 17.32 19.34 -19.13
CA VAL A 264 17.71 18.42 -18.05
C VAL A 264 18.99 18.90 -17.37
N VAL A 265 20.03 19.26 -18.12
CA VAL A 265 21.29 19.80 -17.58
C VAL A 265 21.06 21.08 -16.78
N GLN A 266 20.19 21.98 -17.25
CA GLN A 266 19.82 23.19 -16.51
C GLN A 266 19.12 22.85 -15.20
N ARG A 267 18.16 21.92 -15.23
CA ARG A 267 17.39 21.49 -14.06
C ARG A 267 18.26 20.88 -12.96
N PHE A 268 19.29 20.12 -13.35
CA PHE A 268 20.17 19.38 -12.43
C PHE A 268 21.57 19.99 -12.33
N GLN A 269 21.73 21.26 -12.72
CA GLN A 269 22.94 22.07 -12.53
C GLN A 269 24.23 21.37 -13.04
N GLY A 270 24.20 20.85 -14.26
CA GLY A 270 25.32 20.12 -14.86
C GLY A 270 25.17 18.61 -14.80
N ALA A 271 24.46 18.08 -13.80
CA ALA A 271 24.15 16.66 -13.73
C ALA A 271 22.97 16.29 -14.65
N VAL A 272 22.69 14.99 -14.76
CA VAL A 272 21.47 14.41 -15.32
C VAL A 272 21.21 13.06 -14.63
N PRO A 273 19.96 12.63 -14.44
CA PRO A 273 19.64 11.27 -13.99
C PRO A 273 19.74 10.25 -15.14
N ASN A 274 19.50 8.97 -14.86
CA ASN A 274 19.47 7.94 -15.92
C ASN A 274 18.16 7.92 -16.73
N VAL A 275 17.10 8.50 -16.17
CA VAL A 275 15.78 8.61 -16.76
C VAL A 275 15.12 9.93 -16.35
N TYR A 276 14.53 10.66 -17.30
CA TYR A 276 13.83 11.92 -17.02
C TYR A 276 12.87 12.32 -18.16
N PRO A 277 11.63 12.77 -17.86
CA PRO A 277 11.04 12.90 -16.52
C PRO A 277 10.67 11.55 -15.89
N VAL A 278 10.28 11.57 -14.62
CA VAL A 278 9.70 10.44 -13.86
C VAL A 278 8.45 10.89 -13.08
N ASP A 279 7.71 11.83 -13.68
CA ASP A 279 6.58 12.52 -13.06
C ASP A 279 5.46 11.56 -12.67
N LEU A 280 4.97 10.72 -13.58
CA LEU A 280 3.87 9.80 -13.26
C LEU A 280 4.28 8.78 -12.19
N PHE A 281 5.48 8.22 -12.32
CA PHE A 281 6.04 7.29 -11.35
C PHE A 281 6.13 7.91 -9.95
N GLU A 282 6.70 9.10 -9.82
CA GLU A 282 6.86 9.78 -8.53
C GLU A 282 5.51 10.06 -7.85
N HIS A 283 4.54 10.60 -8.59
CA HIS A 283 3.21 10.90 -8.05
C HIS A 283 2.49 9.63 -7.58
N ILE A 284 2.53 8.56 -8.39
CA ILE A 284 1.87 7.28 -8.10
C ILE A 284 2.48 6.64 -6.85
N TRP A 285 3.82 6.52 -6.82
CA TRP A 285 4.49 5.85 -5.71
C TRP A 285 4.42 6.66 -4.42
N ALA A 286 4.54 7.99 -4.46
CA ALA A 286 4.37 8.80 -3.26
C ALA A 286 2.99 8.60 -2.60
N VAL A 287 1.91 8.61 -3.39
CA VAL A 287 0.56 8.32 -2.87
C VAL A 287 0.48 6.90 -2.29
N ASP A 288 1.00 5.89 -2.99
CA ASP A 288 1.00 4.51 -2.50
C ASP A 288 1.75 4.38 -1.15
N ARG A 289 2.93 5.00 -1.02
CA ARG A 289 3.71 4.96 0.23
C ARG A 289 2.98 5.63 1.37
N LEU A 290 2.40 6.82 1.16
CA LEU A 290 1.63 7.52 2.20
C LEU A 290 0.40 6.71 2.66
N GLN A 291 -0.30 6.04 1.74
CA GLN A 291 -1.45 5.21 2.07
C GLN A 291 -1.04 3.97 2.87
N ARG A 292 -0.04 3.23 2.40
CA ARG A 292 0.43 2.00 3.06
C ARG A 292 1.04 2.30 4.42
N LEU A 293 1.80 3.38 4.56
CA LEU A 293 2.32 3.86 5.85
C LEU A 293 1.23 4.37 6.80
N GLY A 294 -0.01 4.53 6.33
CA GLY A 294 -1.14 4.87 7.18
C GLY A 294 -1.23 6.35 7.56
N ILE A 295 -0.55 7.23 6.81
CA ILE A 295 -0.44 8.67 7.09
C ILE A 295 -1.11 9.55 6.03
N SER A 296 -1.70 8.96 4.98
CA SER A 296 -2.32 9.72 3.87
C SER A 296 -3.43 10.69 4.28
N ARG A 297 -4.11 10.47 5.42
CA ARG A 297 -5.17 11.35 5.94
C ARG A 297 -4.68 12.77 6.25
N HIS A 298 -3.37 12.95 6.48
CA HIS A 298 -2.76 14.26 6.71
C HIS A 298 -2.52 15.05 5.42
N PHE A 299 -2.71 14.40 4.26
CA PHE A 299 -2.30 14.87 2.92
C PHE A 299 -3.41 14.70 1.88
N GLU A 300 -4.69 14.73 2.28
CA GLU A 300 -5.80 14.47 1.35
C GLU A 300 -5.84 15.42 0.15
N ALA A 301 -5.48 16.70 0.36
CA ALA A 301 -5.43 17.69 -0.72
C ALA A 301 -4.30 17.36 -1.70
N GLU A 302 -3.10 17.10 -1.19
CA GLU A 302 -1.92 16.77 -1.99
C GLU A 302 -2.11 15.45 -2.75
N VAL A 303 -2.61 14.40 -2.09
CA VAL A 303 -2.95 13.11 -2.73
C VAL A 303 -3.95 13.31 -3.87
N ARG A 304 -4.98 14.14 -3.66
CA ARG A 304 -5.97 14.44 -4.68
C ARG A 304 -5.34 15.17 -5.86
N GLU A 305 -4.46 16.13 -5.63
CA GLU A 305 -3.73 16.83 -6.69
C GLU A 305 -2.85 15.87 -7.49
N CYS A 306 -2.10 14.98 -6.82
CA CYS A 306 -1.28 13.98 -7.47
C CYS A 306 -2.11 13.06 -8.39
N LEU A 307 -3.26 12.57 -7.91
CA LEU A 307 -4.10 11.68 -8.72
C LEU A 307 -4.80 12.39 -9.87
N HIS A 308 -5.15 13.68 -9.73
CA HIS A 308 -5.61 14.47 -10.87
C HIS A 308 -4.52 14.66 -11.92
N TYR A 309 -3.27 14.83 -11.51
CA TYR A 309 -2.13 14.88 -12.43
C TYR A 309 -1.99 13.55 -13.18
N VAL A 310 -1.98 12.42 -12.48
CA VAL A 310 -1.90 11.09 -13.09
C VAL A 310 -3.07 10.85 -14.04
N HIS A 311 -4.31 11.18 -13.64
CA HIS A 311 -5.49 11.01 -14.47
C HIS A 311 -5.45 11.87 -15.75
N ARG A 312 -4.85 13.06 -15.70
CA ARG A 312 -4.71 13.94 -16.87
C ARG A 312 -3.93 13.28 -18.01
N TYR A 313 -2.94 12.46 -17.68
CA TYR A 313 -2.09 11.75 -18.64
C TYR A 313 -2.45 10.28 -18.81
N TRP A 314 -3.55 9.84 -18.19
CA TRP A 314 -4.04 8.48 -18.30
C TRP A 314 -4.58 8.19 -19.70
N THR A 315 -4.18 7.05 -20.28
CA THR A 315 -4.61 6.67 -21.64
C THR A 315 -5.25 5.28 -21.67
N GLN A 316 -5.96 4.95 -22.75
CA GLN A 316 -6.49 3.60 -22.96
C GLN A 316 -5.41 2.55 -23.25
N LYS A 317 -4.18 2.98 -23.53
CA LYS A 317 -3.06 2.07 -23.72
C LYS A 317 -2.35 1.72 -22.40
N GLY A 318 -2.56 2.54 -21.36
CA GLY A 318 -1.79 2.54 -20.14
C GLY A 318 -0.95 3.80 -20.02
N ILE A 319 0.01 3.77 -19.11
CA ILE A 319 1.01 4.82 -18.88
C ILE A 319 2.39 4.15 -18.70
N CYS A 320 3.43 4.97 -18.59
CA CYS A 320 4.70 4.55 -17.99
C CYS A 320 5.14 5.57 -16.95
N TRP A 321 6.38 5.48 -16.49
CA TRP A 321 6.96 6.41 -15.52
C TRP A 321 6.89 7.90 -15.91
N ALA A 322 6.75 8.20 -17.21
CA ALA A 322 6.72 9.55 -17.75
C ALA A 322 5.43 9.84 -18.54
N ARG A 323 4.94 11.09 -18.47
CA ARG A 323 3.82 11.55 -19.30
C ARG A 323 4.13 11.50 -20.81
N ASN A 324 3.06 11.43 -21.62
CA ASN A 324 3.12 11.45 -23.09
C ASN A 324 4.02 10.36 -23.70
N THR A 325 4.18 9.24 -23.01
CA THR A 325 4.92 8.09 -23.53
C THR A 325 4.25 7.47 -24.76
N ARG A 326 5.06 6.81 -25.57
CA ARG A 326 4.63 5.89 -26.63
C ARG A 326 4.89 4.43 -26.31
N VAL A 327 5.44 4.15 -25.12
CA VAL A 327 5.76 2.82 -24.61
C VAL A 327 5.25 2.76 -23.18
N GLU A 328 4.19 2.00 -22.97
CA GLU A 328 3.58 1.78 -21.66
C GLU A 328 4.22 0.58 -20.94
N ASP A 329 4.22 0.60 -19.62
CA ASP A 329 4.64 -0.53 -18.79
C ASP A 329 3.53 -0.96 -17.82
N ILE A 330 3.53 -2.23 -17.45
CA ILE A 330 2.47 -2.80 -16.61
C ILE A 330 2.55 -2.33 -15.15
N ASP A 331 3.72 -1.89 -14.68
CA ASP A 331 3.94 -1.57 -13.27
C ASP A 331 3.28 -0.24 -12.92
N ASP A 332 3.67 0.83 -13.61
CA ASP A 332 3.08 2.15 -13.47
C ASP A 332 1.59 2.14 -13.85
N THR A 333 1.24 1.37 -14.88
CA THR A 333 -0.15 1.19 -15.29
C THR A 333 -0.97 0.49 -14.22
N ALA A 334 -0.50 -0.60 -13.63
CA ALA A 334 -1.25 -1.31 -12.58
C ALA A 334 -1.40 -0.45 -11.33
N MET A 335 -0.34 0.25 -10.94
CA MET A 335 -0.35 1.17 -9.82
C MET A 335 -1.32 2.34 -10.04
N GLY A 336 -1.21 3.02 -11.18
CA GLY A 336 -2.10 4.12 -11.57
C GLY A 336 -3.56 3.67 -11.63
N PHE A 337 -3.84 2.53 -12.27
CA PHE A 337 -5.20 1.96 -12.35
C PHE A 337 -5.80 1.76 -10.96
N ARG A 338 -5.05 1.11 -10.05
CA ARG A 338 -5.51 0.82 -8.70
C ARG A 338 -5.79 2.10 -7.92
N LEU A 339 -4.85 3.04 -7.91
CA LEU A 339 -4.99 4.28 -7.14
C LEU A 339 -6.11 5.16 -7.68
N LEU A 340 -6.17 5.36 -9.01
CA LEU A 340 -7.25 6.11 -9.65
C LEU A 340 -8.62 5.50 -9.33
N ARG A 341 -8.76 4.18 -9.44
CA ARG A 341 -10.03 3.50 -9.11
C ARG A 341 -10.42 3.67 -7.65
N LEU A 342 -9.49 3.45 -6.72
CA LEU A 342 -9.76 3.57 -5.28
C LEU A 342 -10.14 4.99 -4.86
N HIS A 343 -9.78 6.00 -5.65
CA HIS A 343 -10.16 7.41 -5.45
C HIS A 343 -11.33 7.85 -6.33
N GLY A 344 -12.08 6.92 -6.92
CA GLY A 344 -13.35 7.20 -7.61
C GLY A 344 -13.21 7.66 -9.07
N PHE A 345 -12.01 7.63 -9.65
CA PHE A 345 -11.83 7.93 -11.07
C PHE A 345 -12.36 6.78 -11.95
N LYS A 346 -12.97 7.12 -13.09
CA LYS A 346 -13.49 6.15 -14.06
C LYS A 346 -12.36 5.62 -14.94
N VAL A 347 -11.75 4.50 -14.54
CA VAL A 347 -10.70 3.80 -15.31
C VAL A 347 -11.15 2.41 -15.75
N SER A 348 -10.87 2.09 -17.03
CA SER A 348 -11.21 0.79 -17.63
C SER A 348 -10.07 -0.21 -17.46
N PRO A 349 -10.34 -1.48 -17.11
CA PRO A 349 -9.30 -2.51 -17.01
C PRO A 349 -8.87 -3.05 -18.38
N ASP A 350 -9.55 -2.65 -19.46
CA ASP A 350 -9.31 -3.18 -20.80
C ASP A 350 -7.90 -2.90 -21.34
N LEU A 351 -7.25 -1.86 -20.82
CA LEU A 351 -5.85 -1.53 -21.08
C LEU A 351 -4.89 -2.68 -20.74
N PHE A 352 -5.25 -3.56 -19.80
CA PHE A 352 -4.38 -4.69 -19.42
C PHE A 352 -4.26 -5.73 -20.54
N ARG A 353 -5.14 -5.68 -21.55
CA ARG A 353 -5.02 -6.51 -22.75
C ARG A 353 -3.75 -6.20 -23.54
N ASN A 354 -3.22 -4.98 -23.46
CA ASN A 354 -1.98 -4.58 -24.15
C ASN A 354 -0.75 -5.32 -23.59
N PHE A 355 -0.83 -5.75 -22.33
CA PHE A 355 0.23 -6.47 -21.63
C PHE A 355 0.01 -7.99 -21.62
N LYS A 356 -1.09 -8.48 -22.20
CA LYS A 356 -1.43 -9.89 -22.20
C LYS A 356 -0.86 -10.58 -23.45
N LYS A 357 -0.06 -11.63 -23.24
CA LYS A 357 0.48 -12.49 -24.29
C LYS A 357 0.03 -13.92 -24.08
N GLY A 358 -0.98 -14.36 -24.82
CA GLY A 358 -1.59 -15.68 -24.63
C GLY A 358 -2.26 -15.79 -23.25
N LYS A 359 -1.69 -16.60 -22.35
CA LYS A 359 -2.18 -16.77 -20.96
C LYS A 359 -1.33 -16.01 -19.93
N GLU A 360 -0.31 -15.29 -20.39
CA GLU A 360 0.67 -14.62 -19.55
C GLU A 360 0.51 -13.09 -19.62
N PHE A 361 1.02 -12.40 -18.61
CA PHE A 361 1.16 -10.95 -18.59
C PHE A 361 2.65 -10.59 -18.57
N VAL A 362 3.03 -9.56 -19.32
CA VAL A 362 4.41 -9.11 -19.48
C VAL A 362 4.57 -7.65 -19.07
N CYS A 363 5.75 -7.27 -18.61
CA CYS A 363 6.01 -5.89 -18.16
C CYS A 363 5.89 -4.87 -19.29
N PHE A 364 6.34 -5.23 -20.49
CA PHE A 364 6.27 -4.39 -21.69
C PHE A 364 5.69 -5.20 -22.85
N ALA A 365 4.82 -4.57 -23.63
CA ALA A 365 4.23 -5.19 -24.81
C ALA A 365 5.32 -5.71 -25.76
N GLY A 366 5.17 -6.96 -26.23
CA GLY A 366 6.12 -7.61 -27.13
C GLY A 366 7.36 -8.23 -26.46
N GLN A 367 7.57 -8.02 -25.16
CA GLN A 367 8.67 -8.63 -24.41
C GLN A 367 8.23 -9.91 -23.68
N SER A 368 9.18 -10.57 -23.01
CA SER A 368 8.95 -11.78 -22.21
C SER A 368 9.26 -11.60 -20.72
N ASN A 369 9.57 -10.37 -20.29
CA ASN A 369 10.01 -10.12 -18.92
C ASN A 369 8.79 -10.00 -17.99
N GLY A 370 8.77 -10.81 -16.93
CA GLY A 370 7.92 -10.61 -15.76
C GLY A 370 8.80 -10.25 -14.57
N ALA A 371 8.63 -9.04 -14.02
CA ALA A 371 9.29 -8.58 -12.80
C ALA A 371 8.43 -8.89 -11.57
N VAL A 372 9.05 -9.12 -10.42
CA VAL A 372 8.32 -9.43 -9.17
C VAL A 372 7.45 -8.25 -8.77
N THR A 373 7.99 -7.04 -8.81
CA THR A 373 7.28 -5.79 -8.48
C THR A 373 6.11 -5.52 -9.45
N GLY A 374 6.36 -5.58 -10.76
CA GLY A 374 5.30 -5.40 -11.76
C GLY A 374 4.16 -6.42 -11.62
N MET A 375 4.47 -7.68 -11.35
CA MET A 375 3.44 -8.71 -11.11
C MET A 375 2.76 -8.55 -9.75
N TYR A 376 3.47 -8.10 -8.73
CA TYR A 376 2.91 -7.75 -7.42
C TYR A 376 1.90 -6.61 -7.53
N ASN A 377 2.22 -5.56 -8.29
CA ASN A 377 1.31 -4.45 -8.49
C ASN A 377 0.13 -4.81 -9.40
N LEU A 378 0.33 -5.66 -10.42
CA LEU A 378 -0.78 -6.26 -11.18
C LEU A 378 -1.70 -7.08 -10.28
N TYR A 379 -1.15 -7.88 -9.36
CA TYR A 379 -1.94 -8.65 -8.40
C TYR A 379 -2.78 -7.73 -7.51
N ARG A 380 -2.19 -6.67 -6.94
CA ARG A 380 -2.93 -5.68 -6.14
C ARG A 380 -4.01 -4.96 -6.95
N ALA A 381 -3.70 -4.56 -8.19
CA ALA A 381 -4.65 -3.90 -9.09
C ALA A 381 -5.83 -4.81 -9.47
N SER A 382 -5.58 -6.10 -9.65
CA SER A 382 -6.63 -7.07 -9.97
C SER A 382 -7.64 -7.28 -8.84
N GLN A 383 -7.31 -6.91 -7.60
CA GLN A 383 -8.20 -7.07 -6.45
C GLN A 383 -9.22 -5.94 -6.30
N VAL A 384 -9.06 -4.83 -7.03
CA VAL A 384 -10.04 -3.73 -7.09
C VAL A 384 -11.01 -3.90 -8.27
N GLN A 385 -11.32 -5.16 -8.61
CA GLN A 385 -12.16 -5.56 -9.72
C GLN A 385 -13.65 -5.24 -9.48
N PHE A 386 -14.34 -4.81 -10.54
CA PHE A 386 -15.79 -4.73 -10.59
C PHE A 386 -16.40 -5.97 -11.28
N PRO A 387 -17.68 -6.28 -11.04
CA PRO A 387 -18.33 -7.44 -11.63
C PRO A 387 -18.25 -7.45 -13.17
N GLY A 388 -17.85 -8.59 -13.73
CA GLY A 388 -17.78 -8.81 -15.18
C GLY A 388 -16.46 -8.40 -15.85
N GLU A 389 -15.52 -7.81 -15.12
CA GLU A 389 -14.20 -7.40 -15.64
C GLU A 389 -13.21 -8.60 -15.77
N ARG A 390 -13.51 -9.51 -16.70
CA ARG A 390 -12.79 -10.79 -16.89
C ARG A 390 -11.26 -10.67 -17.03
N ILE A 391 -10.75 -9.58 -17.59
CA ILE A 391 -9.30 -9.37 -17.75
C ILE A 391 -8.59 -9.28 -16.39
N LEU A 392 -9.26 -8.76 -15.35
CA LEU A 392 -8.72 -8.71 -14.00
C LEU A 392 -8.76 -10.08 -13.31
N ASP A 393 -9.75 -10.93 -13.59
CA ASP A 393 -9.74 -12.32 -13.10
C ASP A 393 -8.53 -13.09 -13.65
N GLU A 394 -8.25 -12.91 -14.95
CA GLU A 394 -7.09 -13.51 -15.62
C GLU A 394 -5.78 -12.95 -15.04
N ALA A 395 -5.70 -11.64 -14.84
CA ALA A 395 -4.54 -10.98 -14.23
C ALA A 395 -4.30 -11.45 -12.79
N LYS A 396 -5.35 -11.52 -11.95
CA LYS A 396 -5.30 -12.03 -10.58
C LYS A 396 -4.75 -13.44 -10.55
N SER A 397 -5.31 -14.33 -11.39
CA SER A 397 -4.91 -15.74 -11.47
C SER A 397 -3.47 -15.92 -11.92
N TYR A 398 -3.04 -15.18 -12.94
CA TYR A 398 -1.66 -15.24 -13.43
C TYR A 398 -0.67 -14.69 -12.39
N ALA A 399 -0.89 -13.47 -11.91
CA ALA A 399 0.02 -12.80 -10.99
C ALA A 399 0.14 -13.55 -9.66
N TYR A 400 -0.96 -14.07 -9.12
CA TYR A 400 -0.93 -14.91 -7.91
C TYR A 400 -0.05 -16.15 -8.09
N LYS A 401 -0.21 -16.87 -9.20
CA LYS A 401 0.60 -18.08 -9.50
C LYS A 401 2.06 -17.74 -9.70
N PHE A 402 2.35 -16.67 -10.44
CA PHE A 402 3.71 -16.17 -10.64
C PHE A 402 4.39 -15.87 -9.30
N LEU A 403 3.73 -15.10 -8.42
CA LEU A 403 4.29 -14.70 -7.13
C LEU A 403 4.44 -15.89 -6.17
N ARG A 404 3.47 -16.83 -6.11
CA ARG A 404 3.60 -18.06 -5.32
C ARG A 404 4.73 -18.95 -5.82
N GLN A 405 4.93 -19.04 -7.14
CA GLN A 405 6.07 -19.77 -7.71
C GLN A 405 7.40 -19.11 -7.33
N LYS A 406 7.51 -17.79 -7.45
CA LYS A 406 8.71 -17.04 -7.04
C LYS A 406 8.99 -17.18 -5.53
N GLN A 407 7.94 -17.15 -4.70
CA GLN A 407 8.04 -17.43 -3.27
C GLN A 407 8.58 -18.85 -2.98
N ALA A 408 8.05 -19.87 -3.66
CA ALA A 408 8.46 -21.26 -3.48
C ALA A 408 9.91 -21.52 -3.93
N CYS A 409 10.39 -20.80 -4.95
CA CYS A 409 11.77 -20.88 -5.43
C CYS A 409 12.75 -19.98 -4.65
N ASN A 410 12.28 -19.20 -3.67
CA ASN A 410 13.07 -18.16 -2.99
C ASN A 410 13.68 -17.12 -3.97
N GLU A 411 12.91 -16.76 -5.00
CA GLU A 411 13.27 -15.82 -6.07
C GLU A 411 12.43 -14.52 -5.97
N LEU A 412 12.16 -14.05 -4.75
CA LEU A 412 11.47 -12.78 -4.49
C LEU A 412 12.45 -11.60 -4.45
N ASP A 413 13.46 -11.64 -5.31
CA ASP A 413 14.34 -10.52 -5.63
C ASP A 413 13.78 -9.81 -6.89
N ASP A 414 13.95 -8.50 -7.00
CA ASP A 414 13.48 -7.73 -8.15
C ASP A 414 14.63 -7.10 -8.94
N LYS A 415 14.46 -7.05 -10.27
CA LYS A 415 15.45 -6.50 -11.19
C LYS A 415 15.50 -4.97 -11.18
N TRP A 416 14.45 -4.31 -10.67
CA TRP A 416 14.28 -2.86 -10.79
C TRP A 416 14.45 -2.13 -9.45
N ILE A 417 14.54 -2.85 -8.34
CA ILE A 417 14.67 -2.27 -7.00
C ILE A 417 15.29 -3.24 -5.99
N ILE A 418 16.14 -2.70 -5.13
CA ILE A 418 16.66 -3.33 -3.92
C ILE A 418 15.88 -2.76 -2.74
N MET A 419 15.00 -3.58 -2.17
CA MET A 419 14.10 -3.19 -1.08
C MET A 419 14.51 -3.84 0.23
N LYS A 420 14.19 -3.18 1.35
CA LYS A 420 14.41 -3.74 2.69
C LYS A 420 13.72 -5.10 2.93
N ASP A 421 12.46 -5.27 2.51
CA ASP A 421 11.70 -6.52 2.72
C ASP A 421 10.64 -6.80 1.62
N LEU A 422 11.07 -6.87 0.35
CA LEU A 422 10.19 -7.30 -0.75
C LEU A 422 9.55 -8.69 -0.50
N PRO A 423 10.27 -9.72 -0.02
CA PRO A 423 9.67 -11.01 0.28
C PRO A 423 8.53 -10.92 1.30
N GLY A 424 8.68 -10.08 2.34
CA GLY A 424 7.63 -9.82 3.32
C GLY A 424 6.42 -9.12 2.71
N GLU A 425 6.62 -8.11 1.85
CA GLU A 425 5.53 -7.40 1.17
C GLU A 425 4.68 -8.34 0.29
N VAL A 426 5.36 -9.18 -0.50
CA VAL A 426 4.70 -10.16 -1.38
C VAL A 426 3.97 -11.22 -0.55
N ARG A 427 4.64 -11.78 0.47
CA ARG A 427 4.03 -12.79 1.36
C ARG A 427 2.77 -12.26 2.03
N TYR A 428 2.82 -11.04 2.60
CA TYR A 428 1.65 -10.45 3.25
C TYR A 428 0.46 -10.33 2.29
N ALA A 429 0.68 -9.84 1.06
CA ALA A 429 -0.40 -9.69 0.07
C ALA A 429 -0.96 -11.04 -0.41
N LEU A 430 -0.14 -12.09 -0.47
CA LEU A 430 -0.57 -13.43 -0.87
C LEU A 430 -1.33 -14.16 0.25
N ASP A 431 -0.97 -13.92 1.51
CA ASP A 431 -1.56 -14.58 2.68
C ASP A 431 -2.82 -13.84 3.16
N ILE A 432 -2.88 -12.51 3.01
CA ILE A 432 -4.02 -11.67 3.37
C ILE A 432 -4.54 -10.95 2.11
N PRO A 433 -5.64 -11.43 1.49
CA PRO A 433 -6.28 -10.73 0.38
C PRO A 433 -6.65 -9.29 0.77
N TRP A 434 -6.72 -8.38 -0.19
CA TRP A 434 -7.07 -6.97 0.07
C TRP A 434 -8.42 -6.81 0.77
N TYR A 435 -9.41 -7.67 0.47
CA TYR A 435 -10.70 -7.68 1.17
C TYR A 435 -10.58 -8.02 2.68
N GLY A 436 -9.52 -8.72 3.11
CA GLY A 436 -9.20 -8.98 4.52
C GLY A 436 -8.09 -8.11 5.11
N SER A 437 -7.42 -7.26 4.32
CA SER A 437 -6.29 -6.44 4.80
C SER A 437 -6.76 -5.21 5.59
N LEU A 438 -6.96 -5.32 6.90
CA LEU A 438 -7.42 -4.17 7.70
C LEU A 438 -6.41 -3.00 7.67
N PRO A 439 -6.85 -1.73 7.57
CA PRO A 439 -5.97 -0.57 7.41
C PRO A 439 -4.78 -0.51 8.38
N ARG A 440 -5.01 -0.62 9.70
CA ARG A 440 -3.89 -0.58 10.67
C ARG A 440 -3.02 -1.81 10.64
N LEU A 441 -3.56 -2.97 10.27
CA LEU A 441 -2.75 -4.18 10.12
C LEU A 441 -1.77 -4.01 8.97
N GLU A 442 -2.24 -3.57 7.81
CA GLU A 442 -1.40 -3.30 6.64
C GLU A 442 -0.32 -2.26 6.96
N SER A 443 -0.71 -1.15 7.60
CA SER A 443 0.27 -0.13 8.00
C SER A 443 1.28 -0.63 9.03
N ARG A 444 0.85 -1.41 10.03
CA ARG A 444 1.75 -1.97 11.05
C ARG A 444 2.83 -2.84 10.42
N ILE A 445 2.46 -3.68 9.46
CA ILE A 445 3.39 -4.54 8.73
C ILE A 445 4.25 -3.72 7.78
N TYR A 446 3.67 -2.75 7.05
CA TYR A 446 4.40 -1.99 6.06
C TYR A 446 5.45 -1.04 6.67
N ILE A 447 5.23 -0.50 7.87
CA ILE A 447 6.25 0.31 8.56
C ILE A 447 7.52 -0.52 8.84
N GLU A 448 7.40 -1.82 9.09
CA GLU A 448 8.56 -2.71 9.25
C GLU A 448 9.26 -3.00 7.92
N GLN A 449 8.54 -2.94 6.80
CA GLN A 449 9.02 -3.33 5.47
C GLN A 449 9.62 -2.18 4.67
N TYR A 450 9.10 -0.96 4.86
CA TYR A 450 9.55 0.22 4.13
C TYR A 450 11.01 0.56 4.46
N GLY A 451 11.86 0.68 3.44
CA GLY A 451 13.29 0.91 3.61
C GLY A 451 13.69 2.35 3.88
N GLY A 452 12.75 3.29 3.84
CA GLY A 452 13.06 4.72 3.93
C GLY A 452 14.00 5.12 2.80
N LYS A 453 15.02 5.94 3.10
CA LYS A 453 16.00 6.36 2.09
C LYS A 453 16.91 5.23 1.57
N ASN A 454 16.92 4.06 2.22
CA ASN A 454 17.86 2.99 1.92
C ASN A 454 17.46 2.15 0.71
N ASP A 455 16.18 2.12 0.35
CA ASP A 455 15.74 1.46 -0.89
C ASP A 455 16.44 2.11 -2.09
N VAL A 456 16.86 1.28 -3.04
CA VAL A 456 17.63 1.70 -4.23
C VAL A 456 16.96 1.18 -5.48
N TRP A 457 16.68 2.06 -6.42
CA TRP A 457 16.14 1.66 -7.71
C TRP A 457 17.27 1.33 -8.68
N ILE A 458 17.02 0.38 -9.58
CA ILE A 458 17.99 -0.09 -10.57
C ILE A 458 17.55 0.42 -11.95
N GLY A 459 18.25 1.44 -12.44
CA GLY A 459 18.13 1.99 -13.78
C GLY A 459 19.28 1.51 -14.68
N LYS A 460 19.78 2.37 -15.57
CA LYS A 460 21.12 2.19 -16.17
C LYS A 460 22.24 2.26 -15.13
N THR A 461 21.94 2.95 -14.04
CA THR A 461 22.74 3.08 -12.82
C THR A 461 21.79 2.98 -11.63
N LEU A 462 22.35 2.76 -10.45
CA LEU A 462 21.59 2.84 -9.21
C LEU A 462 21.08 4.27 -8.99
N TYR A 463 19.83 4.42 -8.57
CA TYR A 463 19.25 5.73 -8.30
C TYR A 463 18.28 5.74 -7.11
N ARG A 464 17.99 6.94 -6.62
CA ARG A 464 17.10 7.20 -5.48
C ARG A 464 16.03 8.20 -5.86
N MET A 465 14.89 8.04 -5.20
CA MET A 465 13.67 8.84 -5.39
C MET A 465 13.27 9.47 -4.05
N PRO A 466 13.81 10.64 -3.66
CA PRO A 466 13.66 11.18 -2.31
C PRO A 466 12.21 11.48 -1.89
N ILE A 467 11.31 11.74 -2.84
CA ILE A 467 9.89 11.96 -2.59
C ILE A 467 9.10 10.64 -2.44
N VAL A 468 9.70 9.50 -2.81
CA VAL A 468 9.11 8.15 -2.68
C VAL A 468 9.72 7.38 -1.51
N ASN A 469 11.03 7.49 -1.32
CA ASN A 469 11.85 6.75 -0.36
C ASN A 469 12.47 7.73 0.64
N SER A 470 11.77 7.98 1.75
CA SER A 470 12.06 9.06 2.69
C SER A 470 12.02 8.58 4.14
N ASP A 471 13.10 8.85 4.87
CA ASP A 471 13.13 8.64 6.33
C ASP A 471 12.10 9.53 7.04
N THR A 472 11.80 10.72 6.48
CA THR A 472 10.77 11.61 7.05
C THR A 472 9.39 10.94 7.01
N TYR A 473 9.07 10.20 5.94
CA TYR A 473 7.80 9.46 5.86
C TYR A 473 7.76 8.35 6.90
N LEU A 474 8.85 7.60 7.03
CA LEU A 474 8.95 6.49 7.97
C LEU A 474 8.84 6.96 9.43
N GLU A 475 9.56 8.02 9.80
CA GLU A 475 9.53 8.55 11.17
C GLU A 475 8.18 9.20 11.50
N LEU A 476 7.54 9.88 10.54
CA LEU A 476 6.16 10.34 10.70
C LEU A 476 5.19 9.17 10.90
N ALA A 477 5.33 8.11 10.10
CA ALA A 477 4.47 6.93 10.20
C ALA A 477 4.60 6.21 11.55
N LYS A 478 5.83 6.04 12.06
CA LYS A 478 6.07 5.46 13.39
C LYS A 478 5.45 6.32 14.49
N ALA A 479 5.68 7.64 14.46
CA ALA A 479 5.14 8.56 15.46
C ALA A 479 3.60 8.57 15.43
N ASP A 480 3.00 8.69 14.25
CA ASP A 480 1.55 8.69 14.06
C ASP A 480 0.91 7.36 14.48
N PHE A 481 1.53 6.22 14.13
CA PHE A 481 1.05 4.90 14.53
C PHE A 481 1.09 4.73 16.05
N ASN A 482 2.22 5.05 16.67
CA ASN A 482 2.41 4.95 18.11
C ASN A 482 1.46 5.90 18.89
N ASN A 483 1.17 7.08 18.34
CA ASN A 483 0.18 7.99 18.90
C ASN A 483 -1.23 7.38 18.86
N CYS A 484 -1.69 6.92 17.70
CA CYS A 484 -2.98 6.24 17.55
C CYS A 484 -3.08 5.04 18.50
N GLN A 485 -2.05 4.20 18.55
CA GLN A 485 -2.00 3.02 19.42
C GLN A 485 -2.11 3.39 20.91
N ALA A 486 -1.48 4.48 21.36
CA ALA A 486 -1.62 4.95 22.73
C ALA A 486 -3.09 5.29 23.07
N PHE A 487 -3.78 6.02 22.20
CA PHE A 487 -5.22 6.28 22.34
C PHE A 487 -6.04 4.99 22.34
N HIS A 488 -5.71 4.04 21.47
CA HIS A 488 -6.45 2.78 21.39
C HIS A 488 -6.30 1.93 22.65
N ARG A 489 -5.15 1.98 23.34
CA ARG A 489 -4.97 1.29 24.62
C ARG A 489 -5.82 1.92 25.74
N LEU A 490 -5.94 3.24 25.79
CA LEU A 490 -6.80 3.94 26.75
C LEU A 490 -8.29 3.59 26.51
N GLU A 491 -8.70 3.56 25.25
CA GLU A 491 -10.04 3.12 24.85
C GLU A 491 -10.30 1.66 25.22
N TRP A 492 -9.33 0.77 25.00
CA TRP A 492 -9.43 -0.63 25.40
C TRP A 492 -9.61 -0.77 26.92
N ASN A 493 -8.81 -0.07 27.73
CA ASN A 493 -8.95 -0.10 29.19
C ASN A 493 -10.36 0.35 29.63
N SER A 494 -10.88 1.40 29.01
CA SER A 494 -12.23 1.91 29.25
C SER A 494 -13.31 0.90 28.85
N LEU A 495 -13.13 0.22 27.71
CA LEU A 495 -14.05 -0.81 27.23
C LEU A 495 -14.01 -2.07 28.10
N GLU A 496 -12.82 -2.50 28.54
CA GLU A 496 -12.61 -3.64 29.42
C GLU A 496 -13.25 -3.42 30.79
N LYS A 497 -13.14 -2.20 31.34
CA LYS A 497 -13.85 -1.80 32.56
C LYS A 497 -15.36 -1.88 32.37
N TRP A 498 -15.89 -1.29 31.31
CA TRP A 498 -17.33 -1.37 30.98
C TRP A 498 -17.82 -2.83 30.85
N TYR A 499 -17.05 -3.66 30.14
CA TYR A 499 -17.35 -5.08 29.96
C TYR A 499 -17.37 -5.84 31.30
N THR A 500 -16.42 -5.55 32.19
CA THR A 500 -16.31 -6.20 33.50
C THR A 500 -17.42 -5.74 34.46
N GLU A 501 -17.77 -4.46 34.46
CA GLU A 501 -18.88 -3.90 35.26
C GLU A 501 -20.24 -4.48 34.86
N CYS A 502 -20.42 -4.88 33.60
CA CYS A 502 -21.67 -5.46 33.11
C CYS A 502 -21.91 -6.90 33.60
N GLY A 503 -20.90 -7.66 34.02
CA GLY A 503 -21.00 -8.99 34.65
C GLY A 503 -21.60 -10.11 33.80
N ILE A 504 -22.85 -9.93 33.36
CA ILE A 504 -23.69 -10.83 32.57
C ILE A 504 -23.06 -11.33 31.27
N PHE A 505 -22.16 -10.56 30.66
CA PHE A 505 -21.50 -10.95 29.41
C PHE A 505 -20.70 -12.26 29.57
N ARG A 506 -20.01 -12.43 30.72
CA ARG A 506 -19.27 -13.66 31.01
C ARG A 506 -20.21 -14.85 31.22
N GLU A 507 -21.35 -14.63 31.86
CA GLU A 507 -22.38 -15.66 32.06
C GLU A 507 -22.95 -16.15 30.72
N LEU A 508 -23.00 -15.26 29.72
CA LEU A 508 -23.43 -15.56 28.35
C LEU A 508 -22.30 -16.09 27.45
N GLY A 509 -21.13 -16.42 28.01
CA GLY A 509 -20.00 -16.99 27.28
C GLY A 509 -19.19 -15.98 26.47
N ILE A 510 -19.46 -14.67 26.60
CA ILE A 510 -18.68 -13.62 25.95
C ILE A 510 -17.49 -13.31 26.84
N GLY A 511 -16.33 -13.91 26.53
CA GLY A 511 -15.10 -13.74 27.29
C GLY A 511 -14.36 -12.43 26.97
N ARG A 512 -13.34 -12.10 27.79
CA ARG A 512 -12.43 -10.95 27.56
C ARG A 512 -11.85 -10.96 26.14
N ARG A 513 -11.51 -12.15 25.64
CA ARG A 513 -10.99 -12.34 24.27
C ARG A 513 -11.99 -11.87 23.22
N ASN A 514 -13.28 -12.21 23.33
CA ASN A 514 -14.32 -11.77 22.39
C ASN A 514 -14.39 -10.25 22.36
N ALA A 515 -14.44 -9.61 23.54
CA ALA A 515 -14.45 -8.16 23.66
C ALA A 515 -13.21 -7.51 23.01
N LEU A 516 -12.02 -8.09 23.21
CA LEU A 516 -10.78 -7.60 22.61
C LEU A 516 -10.78 -7.74 21.09
N VAL A 517 -11.28 -8.86 20.55
CA VAL A 517 -11.43 -9.04 19.10
C VAL A 517 -12.42 -8.01 18.54
N SER A 518 -13.57 -7.79 19.18
CA SER A 518 -14.54 -6.77 18.75
C SER A 518 -13.92 -5.37 18.72
N TYR A 519 -13.13 -5.02 19.74
CA TYR A 519 -12.43 -3.75 19.78
C TYR A 519 -11.34 -3.64 18.70
N TYR A 520 -10.52 -4.67 18.55
CA TYR A 520 -9.49 -4.74 17.52
C TYR A 520 -10.05 -4.56 16.12
N LEU A 521 -11.16 -5.22 15.78
CA LEU A 521 -11.76 -5.08 14.45
C LEU A 521 -12.21 -3.64 14.18
N ALA A 522 -12.77 -2.98 15.18
CA ALA A 522 -13.17 -1.58 15.08
C ALA A 522 -11.95 -0.66 14.95
N ALA A 523 -10.95 -0.82 15.84
CA ALA A 523 -9.75 0.01 15.89
C ALA A 523 -8.82 -0.18 14.70
N ALA A 524 -8.71 -1.40 14.17
CA ALA A 524 -7.91 -1.68 13.00
C ALA A 524 -8.56 -1.17 11.70
N SER A 525 -9.88 -0.95 11.71
CA SER A 525 -10.66 -0.43 10.58
C SER A 525 -10.77 1.10 10.59
N LEU A 526 -11.10 1.70 11.75
CA LEU A 526 -11.28 3.14 11.95
C LEU A 526 -10.31 3.61 13.02
N PHE A 527 -9.12 4.06 12.66
CA PHE A 527 -8.01 4.21 13.61
C PHE A 527 -7.76 5.63 14.07
N GLU A 528 -8.36 6.61 13.40
CA GLU A 528 -8.10 8.03 13.59
C GLU A 528 -8.54 8.47 15.01
N PRO A 529 -7.71 9.17 15.80
CA PRO A 529 -8.03 9.53 17.18
C PRO A 529 -9.40 10.21 17.34
N GLU A 530 -9.74 11.11 16.43
CA GLU A 530 -11.00 11.86 16.37
C GLU A 530 -12.26 10.98 16.15
N ARG A 531 -12.10 9.72 15.76
CA ARG A 531 -13.19 8.75 15.50
C ARG A 531 -13.40 7.76 16.65
N SER A 532 -13.00 8.15 17.87
CA SER A 532 -13.14 7.32 19.08
C SER A 532 -14.58 6.87 19.34
N ALA A 533 -15.55 7.78 19.19
CA ALA A 533 -16.96 7.48 19.41
C ALA A 533 -17.46 6.38 18.46
N GLU A 534 -17.04 6.42 17.20
CA GLU A 534 -17.38 5.43 16.17
C GLU A 534 -16.79 4.05 16.49
N ARG A 535 -15.50 3.99 16.86
CA ARG A 535 -14.84 2.74 17.29
C ARG A 535 -15.54 2.10 18.48
N LEU A 536 -15.79 2.89 19.52
CA LEU A 536 -16.40 2.38 20.75
C LEU A 536 -17.86 1.97 20.52
N ALA A 537 -18.60 2.70 19.68
CA ALA A 537 -19.94 2.34 19.27
C ALA A 537 -19.97 1.00 18.51
N TRP A 538 -19.05 0.81 17.56
CA TRP A 538 -18.89 -0.45 16.85
C TRP A 538 -18.57 -1.59 17.83
N ALA A 539 -17.50 -1.47 18.61
CA ALA A 539 -17.04 -2.54 19.50
C ALA A 539 -18.10 -2.97 20.53
N LYS A 540 -18.75 -2.00 21.19
CA LYS A 540 -19.84 -2.28 22.15
C LYS A 540 -21.05 -2.91 21.48
N SER A 541 -21.40 -2.48 20.27
CA SER A 541 -22.50 -3.07 19.51
C SER A 541 -22.23 -4.53 19.17
N ALA A 542 -21.01 -4.85 18.71
CA ALA A 542 -20.62 -6.22 18.41
C ALA A 542 -20.71 -7.12 19.66
N ILE A 543 -20.23 -6.65 20.82
CA ILE A 543 -20.32 -7.37 22.10
C ILE A 543 -21.78 -7.61 22.49
N LEU A 544 -22.63 -6.59 22.37
CA LEU A 544 -24.06 -6.68 22.69
C LEU A 544 -24.81 -7.62 21.73
N ILE A 545 -24.48 -7.59 20.44
CA ILE A 545 -25.05 -8.48 19.43
C ILE A 545 -24.72 -9.94 19.78
N GLU A 546 -23.46 -10.26 20.05
CA GLU A 546 -23.06 -11.62 20.45
C GLU A 546 -23.74 -12.05 21.75
N SER A 547 -23.84 -11.15 22.73
CA SER A 547 -24.49 -11.42 24.01
C SER A 547 -25.98 -11.72 23.84
N LEU A 548 -26.70 -10.93 23.03
CA LEU A 548 -28.14 -11.12 22.78
C LEU A 548 -28.40 -12.42 22.01
N VAL A 549 -27.59 -12.73 20.99
CA VAL A 549 -27.71 -13.99 20.25
C VAL A 549 -27.46 -15.19 21.16
N SER A 550 -26.43 -15.12 22.03
CA SER A 550 -26.15 -16.15 23.04
C SER A 550 -27.32 -16.31 24.02
N TYR A 551 -27.85 -15.20 24.54
CA TYR A 551 -29.01 -15.21 25.45
C TYR A 551 -30.24 -15.87 24.81
N PHE A 552 -30.60 -15.49 23.59
CA PHE A 552 -31.76 -16.07 22.92
C PHE A 552 -31.58 -17.57 22.66
N HIS A 553 -30.38 -18.03 22.33
CA HIS A 553 -30.14 -19.44 21.98
C HIS A 553 -29.69 -20.33 23.15
N SER A 554 -29.57 -19.78 24.36
CA SER A 554 -29.05 -20.47 25.57
C SER A 554 -29.80 -21.75 25.95
N GLU A 555 -31.09 -21.86 25.65
CA GLU A 555 -31.97 -22.99 26.03
C GLU A 555 -32.55 -23.74 24.81
N GLY A 556 -32.01 -23.53 23.61
CA GLY A 556 -32.46 -24.14 22.36
C GLY A 556 -33.57 -23.39 21.62
N THR A 557 -33.89 -23.82 20.39
CA THR A 557 -34.73 -23.08 19.43
C THR A 557 -36.15 -22.73 19.91
N SER A 558 -36.81 -23.60 20.69
CA SER A 558 -38.15 -23.32 21.22
C SER A 558 -38.15 -22.27 22.34
N ALA A 559 -37.05 -22.15 23.09
CA ALA A 559 -36.88 -21.14 24.12
C ALA A 559 -36.45 -19.78 23.52
N ALA A 560 -35.80 -19.79 22.36
CA ALA A 560 -35.33 -18.58 21.68
C ALA A 560 -36.45 -17.60 21.34
N GLU A 561 -37.55 -18.06 20.76
CA GLU A 561 -38.68 -17.17 20.42
C GLU A 561 -39.36 -16.59 21.67
N LYS A 562 -39.42 -17.37 22.75
CA LYS A 562 -39.98 -16.90 24.03
C LYS A 562 -39.08 -15.85 24.67
N ASN A 563 -37.77 -16.09 24.74
CA ASN A 563 -36.79 -15.14 25.29
C ASN A 563 -36.74 -13.85 24.48
N LYS A 564 -36.83 -13.96 23.15
CA LYS A 564 -36.92 -12.82 22.23
C LYS A 564 -38.19 -12.01 22.42
N THR A 565 -39.36 -12.65 22.52
CA THR A 565 -40.64 -11.97 22.75
C THR A 565 -40.61 -11.22 24.09
N SER A 566 -40.16 -11.89 25.16
CA SER A 566 -40.03 -11.28 26.49
C SER A 566 -39.11 -10.06 26.45
N PHE A 567 -37.92 -10.21 25.87
CA PHE A 567 -36.95 -9.12 25.71
C PHE A 567 -37.56 -7.93 24.95
N LEU A 568 -38.27 -8.16 23.85
CA LEU A 568 -38.90 -7.10 23.06
C LEU A 568 -39.98 -6.36 23.87
N ASP A 569 -40.79 -7.08 24.63
CA ASP A 569 -41.83 -6.48 25.47
C ASP A 569 -41.23 -5.60 26.57
N GLU A 570 -40.19 -6.08 27.26
CA GLU A 570 -39.46 -5.29 28.26
C GLU A 570 -38.74 -4.10 27.61
N PHE A 571 -38.08 -4.28 26.47
CA PHE A 571 -37.39 -3.22 25.73
C PHE A 571 -38.35 -2.10 25.30
N ARG A 572 -39.51 -2.45 24.72
CA ARG A 572 -40.56 -1.50 24.32
C ARG A 572 -41.16 -0.75 25.51
N SER A 573 -41.41 -1.48 26.60
CA SER A 573 -41.91 -0.90 27.84
C SER A 573 -40.95 0.14 28.39
N LYS A 574 -39.66 -0.20 28.51
CA LYS A 574 -38.65 0.67 29.12
C LYS A 574 -38.27 1.86 28.24
N ARG A 575 -38.14 1.69 26.91
CA ARG A 575 -37.75 2.81 26.03
C ARG A 575 -38.76 3.97 26.02
N SER A 576 -40.02 3.70 26.36
CA SER A 576 -41.07 4.72 26.48
C SER A 576 -40.95 5.57 27.77
N MET A 577 -40.11 5.16 28.72
CA MET A 577 -39.89 5.86 29.98
C MET A 577 -38.77 6.91 29.87
N LYS A 578 -38.82 7.93 30.73
CA LYS A 578 -37.69 8.87 30.83
C LYS A 578 -36.46 8.13 31.37
N TRP A 579 -35.26 8.43 30.83
CA TRP A 579 -34.01 7.79 31.28
C TRP A 579 -33.82 7.83 32.81
N ALA A 580 -34.14 8.96 33.45
CA ALA A 580 -34.09 9.09 34.91
C ALA A 580 -34.95 8.07 35.67
N GLN A 581 -36.05 7.60 35.10
CA GLN A 581 -36.92 6.56 35.66
C GLN A 581 -36.34 5.15 35.42
N ILE A 582 -35.73 4.92 34.25
CA ILE A 582 -35.06 3.67 33.90
C ILE A 582 -33.87 3.44 34.86
N ASN A 583 -33.02 4.46 35.03
CA ASN A 583 -31.83 4.39 35.89
C ASN A 583 -32.18 4.23 37.39
N ARG A 584 -33.30 4.81 37.86
CA ARG A 584 -33.76 4.60 39.25
C ARG A 584 -34.28 3.18 39.50
N ARG A 585 -34.89 2.55 38.49
CA ARG A 585 -35.47 1.20 38.61
C ARG A 585 -34.42 0.09 38.48
N SER A 586 -33.26 0.34 37.86
CA SER A 586 -32.16 -0.63 37.78
C SER A 586 -31.35 -0.76 39.08
N LEU A 587 -31.38 0.27 39.94
CA LEU A 587 -30.78 0.22 41.28
C LEU A 587 -31.48 -0.77 42.22
N LEU A 588 -32.67 -1.26 41.84
CA LEU A 588 -33.35 -2.38 42.47
C LEU A 588 -32.87 -3.65 41.77
N LYS A 589 -31.94 -4.41 42.40
CA LYS A 589 -31.38 -5.65 41.82
C LYS A 589 -32.48 -6.52 41.21
N THR A 590 -32.40 -6.77 39.90
CA THR A 590 -33.32 -7.65 39.16
C THR A 590 -32.65 -9.01 38.96
N ASN A 591 -33.25 -10.09 39.46
CA ASN A 591 -32.72 -11.46 39.34
C ASN A 591 -32.95 -12.10 37.94
N LYS A 592 -33.15 -11.31 36.88
CA LYS A 592 -33.45 -11.80 35.53
C LYS A 592 -32.46 -11.23 34.51
N SER A 593 -31.67 -12.10 33.88
CA SER A 593 -30.70 -11.78 32.84
C SER A 593 -31.28 -10.91 31.71
N GLU A 594 -32.55 -11.11 31.36
CA GLU A 594 -33.29 -10.30 30.40
C GLU A 594 -33.37 -8.80 30.76
N GLN A 595 -33.74 -8.49 32.00
CA GLN A 595 -33.94 -7.10 32.46
C GLN A 595 -32.61 -6.35 32.52
N GLU A 596 -31.55 -7.07 32.89
CA GLU A 596 -30.19 -6.56 32.90
C GLU A 596 -29.68 -6.27 31.48
N LEU A 597 -29.87 -7.18 30.53
CA LEU A 597 -29.52 -6.94 29.12
C LEU A 597 -30.28 -5.76 28.50
N VAL A 598 -31.59 -5.65 28.76
CA VAL A 598 -32.40 -4.50 28.30
C VAL A 598 -31.85 -3.20 28.91
N PHE A 599 -31.50 -3.20 30.19
CA PHE A 599 -30.94 -2.02 30.84
C PHE A 599 -29.58 -1.63 30.26
N ILE A 600 -28.67 -2.59 30.09
CA ILE A 600 -27.34 -2.35 29.51
C ILE A 600 -27.47 -1.79 28.09
N LEU A 601 -28.33 -2.39 27.26
CA LEU A 601 -28.57 -1.91 25.89
C LEU A 601 -29.12 -0.47 25.93
N LEU A 602 -30.19 -0.20 26.69
CA LEU A 602 -30.76 1.15 26.75
C LEU A 602 -29.77 2.19 27.31
N LYS A 603 -28.91 1.81 28.26
CA LYS A 603 -27.82 2.67 28.76
C LYS A 603 -26.85 3.03 27.65
N PHE A 604 -26.41 2.04 26.88
CA PHE A 604 -25.52 2.23 25.75
C PHE A 604 -26.16 3.13 24.67
N LEU A 605 -27.40 2.85 24.27
CA LEU A 605 -28.12 3.63 23.27
C LEU A 605 -28.36 5.08 23.73
N HIS A 606 -28.65 5.27 25.02
CA HIS A 606 -28.79 6.60 25.59
C HIS A 606 -27.46 7.37 25.54
N GLN A 607 -26.34 6.73 25.93
CA GLN A 607 -25.02 7.35 25.84
C GLN A 607 -24.66 7.74 24.41
N LEU A 608 -24.90 6.86 23.43
CA LEU A 608 -24.69 7.17 22.01
C LEU A 608 -25.51 8.38 21.55
N SER A 609 -26.76 8.49 21.99
CA SER A 609 -27.64 9.59 21.59
C SER A 609 -27.17 10.96 22.07
N LEU A 610 -26.31 11.03 23.09
CA LEU A 610 -25.79 12.25 23.68
C LEU A 610 -24.55 12.81 22.96
N ASN A 611 -23.90 12.02 22.10
CA ASN A 611 -22.56 12.32 21.56
C ASN A 611 -22.53 13.38 20.44
N SER A 612 -23.63 14.06 20.10
CA SER A 612 -23.60 15.08 19.03
C SER A 612 -24.74 16.10 19.09
N HIS A 613 -24.43 17.35 18.71
CA HIS A 613 -25.28 18.54 18.87
C HIS A 613 -26.22 18.87 17.70
N SER A 614 -26.09 18.18 16.56
CA SER A 614 -26.77 18.54 15.30
C SER A 614 -28.24 18.07 15.20
N VAL A 615 -28.58 16.96 15.88
CA VAL A 615 -29.93 16.38 15.94
C VAL A 615 -30.30 16.15 17.40
N PRO A 616 -31.54 16.44 17.84
CA PRO A 616 -31.95 16.26 19.23
C PRO A 616 -31.65 14.85 19.75
N ALA A 617 -31.05 14.73 20.93
CA ALA A 617 -30.71 13.44 21.54
C ALA A 617 -31.92 12.49 21.65
N SER A 618 -33.13 13.04 21.88
CA SER A 618 -34.36 12.25 21.91
C SER A 618 -34.70 11.59 20.57
N GLU A 619 -34.45 12.29 19.46
CA GLU A 619 -34.71 11.77 18.10
C GLU A 619 -33.69 10.68 17.74
N LYS A 620 -32.40 10.92 18.03
CA LYS A 620 -31.34 9.90 17.87
C LYS A 620 -31.62 8.65 18.70
N PHE A 621 -32.03 8.83 19.96
CA PHE A 621 -32.38 7.74 20.85
C PHE A 621 -33.54 6.92 20.30
N SER A 622 -34.62 7.57 19.83
CA SER A 622 -35.75 6.88 19.20
C SER A 622 -35.29 6.08 17.99
N HIS A 623 -34.55 6.73 17.08
CA HIS A 623 -34.09 6.11 15.85
C HIS A 623 -33.20 4.89 16.11
N ILE A 624 -32.21 5.00 17.00
CA ILE A 624 -31.33 3.87 17.29
C ILE A 624 -32.06 2.74 18.03
N CYS A 625 -33.00 3.06 18.92
CA CYS A 625 -33.86 2.04 19.54
C CYS A 625 -34.73 1.31 18.51
N GLU A 626 -35.26 2.00 17.51
CA GLU A 626 -36.00 1.38 16.39
C GLU A 626 -35.09 0.49 15.54
N THR A 627 -33.86 0.89 15.27
CA THR A 627 -32.88 0.08 14.52
C THR A 627 -32.54 -1.21 15.27
N TRP A 628 -32.27 -1.14 16.57
CA TRP A 628 -32.04 -2.33 17.40
C TRP A 628 -33.28 -3.22 17.52
N GLU A 629 -34.48 -2.65 17.68
CA GLU A 629 -35.72 -3.43 17.68
C GLU A 629 -35.91 -4.18 16.37
N LYS A 630 -35.74 -3.50 15.23
CA LYS A 630 -35.86 -4.10 13.88
C LYS A 630 -34.85 -5.24 13.70
N TRP A 631 -33.62 -5.07 14.15
CA TRP A 631 -32.61 -6.13 14.10
C TRP A 631 -33.03 -7.34 14.93
N VAL A 632 -33.44 -7.15 16.19
CA VAL A 632 -33.89 -8.25 17.06
C VAL A 632 -35.05 -9.00 16.40
N MET A 633 -36.06 -8.29 15.86
CA MET A 633 -37.19 -8.91 15.15
C MET A 633 -36.74 -9.81 13.99
N LYS A 634 -35.71 -9.40 13.25
CA LYS A 634 -35.18 -10.11 12.07
C LYS A 634 -34.23 -11.27 12.41
N LEU A 635 -33.88 -11.48 13.67
CA LEU A 635 -33.11 -12.66 14.09
C LEU A 635 -33.89 -13.95 13.76
N ASP A 636 -33.27 -14.85 13.00
CA ASP A 636 -33.78 -16.18 12.68
C ASP A 636 -33.53 -17.14 13.85
N ASN A 637 -34.52 -17.99 14.16
CA ASN A 637 -34.43 -18.97 15.25
C ASN A 637 -34.01 -20.36 14.77
N GLY A 638 -33.88 -20.59 13.45
CA GLY A 638 -33.50 -21.86 12.84
C GLY A 638 -31.98 -22.07 12.66
N GLU A 639 -31.61 -23.07 11.86
CA GLU A 639 -30.20 -23.32 11.44
C GLU A 639 -29.69 -22.32 10.37
N GLY A 640 -30.49 -21.32 9.99
CA GLY A 640 -30.18 -20.27 9.01
C GLY A 640 -29.33 -19.11 9.56
N ASN A 641 -29.66 -17.86 9.16
CA ASN A 641 -28.89 -16.66 9.53
C ASN A 641 -29.19 -16.20 10.97
N LYS A 642 -28.58 -16.89 11.94
CA LYS A 642 -28.72 -16.65 13.39
C LYS A 642 -28.37 -15.23 13.88
N PHE A 643 -27.80 -14.38 13.01
CA PHE A 643 -27.32 -13.04 13.36
C PHE A 643 -28.09 -11.90 12.66
N GLY A 644 -29.13 -12.24 11.87
CA GLY A 644 -30.01 -11.24 11.24
C GLY A 644 -29.26 -10.28 10.32
N GLU A 645 -29.68 -9.01 10.31
CA GLU A 645 -29.07 -7.92 9.54
C GLU A 645 -28.02 -7.15 10.36
N GLU A 646 -26.99 -7.86 10.82
CA GLU A 646 -25.94 -7.32 11.69
C GLU A 646 -25.11 -6.20 11.04
N ALA A 647 -24.79 -6.31 9.75
CA ALA A 647 -23.96 -5.33 9.06
C ALA A 647 -24.65 -3.96 9.03
N ASP A 648 -25.96 -3.94 8.74
CA ASP A 648 -26.76 -2.72 8.77
C ASP A 648 -26.81 -2.10 10.18
N LEU A 649 -27.01 -2.94 11.21
CA LEU A 649 -27.04 -2.47 12.60
C LEU A 649 -25.71 -1.81 13.01
N LEU A 650 -24.58 -2.43 12.68
CA LEU A 650 -23.25 -1.87 12.95
C LEU A 650 -23.05 -0.54 12.21
N VAL A 651 -23.34 -0.50 10.91
CA VAL A 651 -23.19 0.71 10.08
C VAL A 651 -24.04 1.86 10.59
N GLN A 652 -25.32 1.60 10.91
CA GLN A 652 -26.21 2.63 11.47
C GLN A 652 -25.73 3.12 12.83
N THR A 653 -25.24 2.22 13.68
CA THR A 653 -24.72 2.59 15.01
C THR A 653 -23.45 3.46 14.89
N ILE A 654 -22.53 3.08 14.00
CA ILE A 654 -21.34 3.89 13.67
C ILE A 654 -21.76 5.27 13.16
N ARG A 655 -22.65 5.33 12.17
CA ARG A 655 -23.16 6.58 11.60
C ARG A 655 -23.78 7.50 12.64
N ILE A 656 -24.61 6.98 13.55
CA ILE A 656 -25.26 7.78 14.60
C ILE A 656 -24.24 8.31 15.61
N SER A 657 -23.17 7.54 15.86
CA SER A 657 -22.10 7.92 16.78
C SER A 657 -21.12 8.93 16.20
N ALA A 658 -21.04 9.04 14.87
CA ALA A 658 -20.22 10.03 14.20
C ALA A 658 -20.84 11.43 14.39
N ASP A 659 -20.06 12.40 14.90
CA ASP A 659 -20.50 13.80 15.06
C ASP A 659 -20.45 14.54 13.71
N VAL A 660 -21.13 13.99 12.71
CA VAL A 660 -21.23 14.63 11.40
C VAL A 660 -22.30 15.70 11.47
N ARG A 661 -22.03 16.86 10.87
CA ARG A 661 -23.02 17.95 10.62
C ARG A 661 -24.08 17.53 9.59
N ASP A 662 -24.44 16.26 9.55
CA ASP A 662 -25.43 15.71 8.65
C ASP A 662 -26.83 16.01 9.20
N LYS A 663 -27.49 17.00 8.58
CA LYS A 663 -28.85 17.41 8.91
C LYS A 663 -29.92 16.39 8.49
N THR A 664 -29.54 15.20 7.97
CA THR A 664 -30.45 14.29 7.27
C THR A 664 -30.52 12.86 7.83
N LEU A 665 -30.37 12.70 9.16
CA LEU A 665 -30.57 11.41 9.85
C LEU A 665 -31.84 10.62 9.39
N PRO A 666 -33.03 11.24 9.18
CA PRO A 666 -34.25 10.49 8.87
C PRO A 666 -34.41 9.94 7.44
N ASN A 667 -33.73 10.49 6.42
CA ASN A 667 -34.09 10.23 5.00
C ASN A 667 -33.09 9.34 4.22
N VAL A 668 -32.13 8.72 4.92
CA VAL A 668 -31.10 7.86 4.30
C VAL A 668 -31.55 6.41 4.13
N ALA A 669 -32.40 5.90 5.02
CA ALA A 669 -32.87 4.50 4.97
C ALA A 669 -33.74 4.19 3.73
N SER A 670 -34.33 5.22 3.12
CA SER A 670 -35.11 5.13 1.88
C SER A 670 -34.26 5.31 0.61
N HIS A 671 -32.97 5.66 0.74
CA HIS A 671 -32.10 5.90 -0.40
C HIS A 671 -31.81 4.59 -1.15
N PRO A 672 -31.99 4.52 -2.49
CA PRO A 672 -31.80 3.28 -3.25
C PRO A 672 -30.42 2.65 -3.07
N THR A 673 -29.35 3.45 -3.13
CA THR A 673 -27.97 2.98 -2.90
C THR A 673 -27.79 2.45 -1.47
N PHE A 674 -28.43 3.06 -0.47
CA PHE A 674 -28.34 2.59 0.91
C PHE A 674 -28.98 1.20 1.04
N ILE A 675 -30.18 1.01 0.46
CA ILE A 675 -30.88 -0.28 0.46
C ILE A 675 -30.03 -1.37 -0.22
N GLN A 676 -29.39 -1.04 -1.35
CA GLN A 676 -28.51 -1.97 -2.06
C GLN A 676 -27.27 -2.33 -1.23
N LEU A 677 -26.58 -1.34 -0.66
CA LEU A 677 -25.42 -1.55 0.21
C LEU A 677 -25.77 -2.39 1.44
N SER A 678 -26.86 -2.05 2.11
CA SER A 678 -27.36 -2.75 3.30
C SER A 678 -27.70 -4.21 3.00
N SER A 679 -28.48 -4.47 1.95
CA SER A 679 -28.84 -5.83 1.52
C SER A 679 -27.60 -6.67 1.20
N LEU A 680 -26.66 -6.11 0.44
CA LEU A 680 -25.45 -6.80 0.03
C LEU A 680 -24.48 -7.04 1.19
N ALA A 681 -24.26 -6.04 2.04
CA ALA A 681 -23.38 -6.16 3.21
C ALA A 681 -23.93 -7.19 4.21
N ASN A 682 -25.24 -7.21 4.46
CA ASN A 682 -25.86 -8.22 5.33
C ASN A 682 -25.72 -9.63 4.76
N LYS A 683 -25.97 -9.80 3.46
CA LYS A 683 -25.77 -11.09 2.78
C LYS A 683 -24.32 -11.57 2.92
N LEU A 684 -23.35 -10.69 2.64
CA LEU A 684 -21.91 -10.97 2.75
C LEU A 684 -21.51 -11.35 4.16
N CYS A 685 -21.83 -10.52 5.16
CA CYS A 685 -21.45 -10.76 6.54
C CYS A 685 -22.08 -12.04 7.09
N GLY A 686 -23.34 -12.33 6.72
CA GLY A 686 -24.01 -13.59 7.06
C GLY A 686 -23.31 -14.82 6.44
N GLN A 687 -22.92 -14.75 5.16
CA GLN A 687 -22.16 -15.83 4.50
C GLN A 687 -20.80 -16.06 5.18
N LEU A 688 -20.06 -14.98 5.46
CA LEU A 688 -18.75 -15.03 6.09
C LEU A 688 -18.81 -15.60 7.51
N ARG A 689 -19.81 -15.17 8.30
CA ARG A 689 -20.05 -15.72 9.65
C ARG A 689 -20.46 -17.19 9.62
N GLY A 690 -21.24 -17.58 8.62
CA GLY A 690 -21.58 -18.99 8.36
C GLY A 690 -20.36 -19.86 8.06
N ILE A 691 -19.33 -19.32 7.41
CA ILE A 691 -18.06 -20.03 7.16
C ILE A 691 -17.24 -20.11 8.45
N GLN A 692 -17.09 -19.00 9.16
CA GLN A 692 -16.38 -18.95 10.44
C GLN A 692 -16.91 -20.01 11.43
N ASN A 693 -18.23 -20.15 11.54
CA ASN A 693 -18.87 -21.11 12.45
C ASN A 693 -18.70 -22.58 12.01
N LYS A 694 -18.35 -22.84 10.74
CA LYS A 694 -18.18 -24.20 10.18
C LYS A 694 -16.71 -24.63 10.10
N GLN A 695 -15.76 -23.71 10.21
CA GLN A 695 -14.33 -24.02 10.20
C GLN A 695 -13.95 -24.68 11.53
N VAL A 696 -13.75 -26.00 11.50
CA VAL A 696 -13.06 -26.73 12.57
C VAL A 696 -11.55 -26.54 12.34
N TRP A 697 -10.89 -25.80 13.23
CA TRP A 697 -9.47 -25.48 13.13
C TRP A 697 -8.54 -26.55 13.75
N GLU A 698 -8.86 -27.85 13.64
CA GLU A 698 -8.06 -28.94 14.23
C GLU A 698 -7.76 -30.10 13.25
N ASP A 699 -6.48 -30.52 13.19
CA ASP A 699 -6.06 -31.94 13.10
C ASP A 699 -4.76 -32.16 13.92
N ARG A 700 -4.65 -33.34 14.52
CA ARG A 700 -3.59 -33.90 15.39
C ARG A 700 -2.22 -34.07 14.73
N ASN A 701 -2.00 -33.51 13.54
CA ASN A 701 -0.75 -33.60 12.79
C ASN A 701 -0.09 -32.25 12.46
N GLY A 702 -0.60 -31.13 12.99
CA GLY A 702 0.13 -29.85 12.97
C GLY A 702 0.32 -29.20 11.59
N GLN A 703 -0.45 -29.59 10.56
CA GLN A 703 -0.51 -28.85 9.31
C GLN A 703 -1.61 -27.79 9.35
N LEU A 704 -1.22 -26.52 9.13
CA LEU A 704 -2.11 -25.36 9.00
C LEU A 704 -3.02 -25.52 7.78
N VAL A 705 -4.33 -25.59 7.99
CA VAL A 705 -5.30 -25.37 6.91
C VAL A 705 -5.39 -23.86 6.70
N ASN A 706 -4.66 -23.34 5.71
CA ASN A 706 -4.75 -21.93 5.33
C ASN A 706 -6.17 -21.59 4.86
N GLY A 707 -6.58 -20.32 5.01
CA GLY A 707 -7.83 -19.75 4.51
C GLY A 707 -8.02 -19.78 2.98
N GLU A 708 -7.25 -20.60 2.25
CA GLU A 708 -7.33 -20.79 0.80
C GLU A 708 -8.75 -21.14 0.34
N GLY A 709 -9.52 -21.84 1.19
CA GLY A 709 -10.92 -22.19 0.90
C GLY A 709 -11.89 -21.01 0.77
N ILE A 710 -11.58 -19.84 1.35
CA ILE A 710 -12.36 -18.60 1.15
C ILE A 710 -11.82 -17.80 -0.03
N MET A 711 -10.49 -17.76 -0.21
CA MET A 711 -9.83 -17.12 -1.34
C MET A 711 -10.28 -17.67 -2.70
N MET A 712 -10.87 -18.88 -2.73
CA MET A 712 -11.41 -19.54 -3.92
C MET A 712 -12.95 -19.50 -4.04
N ARG A 713 -13.68 -18.87 -3.11
CA ARG A 713 -15.14 -18.78 -3.17
C ARG A 713 -15.59 -17.63 -4.07
N GLN A 714 -15.88 -17.99 -5.32
CA GLN A 714 -16.33 -17.06 -6.36
C GLN A 714 -17.58 -16.25 -6.00
N ASP A 715 -18.48 -16.81 -5.17
CA ASP A 715 -19.71 -16.14 -4.75
C ASP A 715 -19.45 -14.98 -3.77
N ILE A 716 -18.52 -15.15 -2.82
CA ILE A 716 -18.11 -14.10 -1.88
C ILE A 716 -17.34 -13.01 -2.61
N ASP A 717 -16.37 -13.39 -3.44
CA ASP A 717 -15.59 -12.44 -4.23
C ASP A 717 -16.50 -11.60 -5.15
N SER A 718 -17.49 -12.21 -5.82
CA SER A 718 -18.46 -11.50 -6.66
C SER A 718 -19.31 -10.50 -5.87
N ASN A 719 -19.79 -10.88 -4.68
CA ASN A 719 -20.54 -9.98 -3.81
C ASN A 719 -19.65 -8.82 -3.29
N MET A 720 -18.37 -9.10 -2.96
CA MET A 720 -17.41 -8.05 -2.55
C MET A 720 -17.09 -7.09 -3.71
N GLN A 721 -16.97 -7.59 -4.94
CA GLN A 721 -16.79 -6.75 -6.15
C GLN A 721 -18.00 -5.83 -6.38
N GLN A 722 -19.23 -6.35 -6.21
CA GLN A 722 -20.45 -5.54 -6.28
C GLN A 722 -20.48 -4.47 -5.19
N LEU A 723 -20.09 -4.82 -3.96
CA LEU A 723 -20.02 -3.89 -2.85
C LEU A 723 -19.00 -2.78 -3.13
N LEU A 724 -17.82 -3.15 -3.59
CA LEU A 724 -16.77 -2.21 -3.97
C LEU A 724 -17.24 -1.24 -5.07
N GLN A 725 -17.94 -1.75 -6.09
CA GLN A 725 -18.47 -0.94 -7.16
C GLN A 725 -19.45 0.13 -6.63
N LEU A 726 -20.39 -0.25 -5.77
CA LEU A 726 -21.35 0.68 -5.16
C LEU A 726 -20.66 1.71 -4.24
N VAL A 727 -19.54 1.32 -3.62
CA VAL A 727 -18.76 2.19 -2.73
C VAL A 727 -17.97 3.23 -3.50
N LEU A 728 -17.36 2.85 -4.61
CA LEU A 728 -16.46 3.71 -5.39
C LEU A 728 -17.17 4.51 -6.50
N GLN A 729 -18.28 4.00 -7.05
CA GLN A 729 -19.02 4.69 -8.11
C GLN A 729 -20.11 5.59 -7.53
N ASN A 730 -20.15 6.83 -8.01
CA ASN A 730 -21.25 7.74 -7.75
C ASN A 730 -22.39 7.51 -8.75
N SER A 731 -23.64 7.70 -8.34
CA SER A 731 -24.77 7.61 -9.27
C SER A 731 -24.71 8.75 -10.30
N ASP A 732 -24.68 8.42 -11.59
CA ASP A 732 -24.59 9.38 -12.72
C ASP A 732 -25.82 10.31 -12.86
N SER A 733 -26.76 10.31 -11.90
CA SER A 733 -27.98 11.13 -11.88
C SER A 733 -28.00 12.11 -10.69
N THR A 734 -27.81 13.40 -10.97
CA THR A 734 -28.27 14.60 -10.21
C THR A 734 -28.27 14.58 -8.66
N SER A 735 -27.38 15.41 -8.09
CA SER A 735 -27.38 16.12 -6.77
C SER A 735 -27.72 15.44 -5.44
N THR A 736 -28.01 14.14 -5.35
CA THR A 736 -28.16 13.45 -4.05
C THR A 736 -27.54 12.06 -4.09
N ASP A 737 -26.20 11.99 -4.17
CA ASP A 737 -25.52 10.73 -3.92
C ASP A 737 -25.36 10.51 -2.41
N LEU A 738 -25.29 9.25 -2.00
CA LEU A 738 -25.05 8.87 -0.62
C LEU A 738 -23.65 9.33 -0.18
N ASP A 739 -23.53 9.80 1.06
CA ASP A 739 -22.25 10.22 1.64
C ASP A 739 -21.16 9.15 1.47
N ALA A 740 -19.98 9.57 0.99
CA ALA A 740 -18.88 8.66 0.68
C ALA A 740 -18.33 7.97 1.93
N ASN A 741 -18.31 8.63 3.09
CA ASN A 741 -17.86 8.02 4.34
C ASN A 741 -18.83 6.93 4.81
N LEU A 742 -20.14 7.14 4.61
CA LEU A 742 -21.15 6.11 4.86
C LEU A 742 -20.97 4.90 3.93
N LYS A 743 -20.74 5.11 2.62
CA LYS A 743 -20.40 4.03 1.69
C LYS A 743 -19.16 3.26 2.17
N GLN A 744 -18.09 3.96 2.55
CA GLN A 744 -16.86 3.36 3.08
C GLN A 744 -17.07 2.62 4.40
N THR A 745 -18.04 3.04 5.23
CA THR A 745 -18.37 2.34 6.48
C THR A 745 -18.95 0.95 6.20
N PHE A 746 -19.84 0.81 5.19
CA PHE A 746 -20.31 -0.51 4.75
C PHE A 746 -19.15 -1.41 4.31
N PHE A 747 -18.22 -0.86 3.54
CA PHE A 747 -17.05 -1.61 3.09
C PHE A 747 -16.15 -2.03 4.24
N SER A 748 -15.88 -1.12 5.19
CA SER A 748 -15.06 -1.38 6.38
C SER A 748 -15.65 -2.49 7.25
N VAL A 749 -16.97 -2.45 7.48
CA VAL A 749 -17.67 -3.52 8.19
C VAL A 749 -17.53 -4.84 7.43
N ALA A 750 -17.84 -4.91 6.14
CA ALA A 750 -17.70 -6.15 5.37
C ALA A 750 -16.27 -6.72 5.37
N ARG A 751 -15.24 -5.87 5.27
CA ARG A 751 -13.83 -6.28 5.35
C ARG A 751 -13.45 -6.87 6.69
N SER A 752 -14.01 -6.36 7.79
CA SER A 752 -13.76 -6.93 9.13
C SER A 752 -14.26 -8.37 9.26
N PHE A 753 -15.44 -8.67 8.67
CA PHE A 753 -15.97 -10.03 8.61
C PHE A 753 -15.14 -10.92 7.67
N TYR A 754 -14.68 -10.36 6.55
CA TYR A 754 -13.82 -11.08 5.60
C TYR A 754 -12.49 -11.46 6.26
N TYR A 755 -11.87 -10.53 6.99
CA TYR A 755 -10.64 -10.75 7.75
C TYR A 755 -10.78 -11.89 8.75
N ILE A 756 -11.83 -11.87 9.59
CA ILE A 756 -12.07 -12.91 10.59
C ILE A 756 -12.33 -14.27 9.94
N ALA A 757 -13.04 -14.32 8.81
CA ALA A 757 -13.27 -15.58 8.12
C ALA A 757 -11.97 -16.16 7.54
N CYS A 758 -11.02 -15.31 7.12
CA CYS A 758 -9.76 -15.75 6.50
C CYS A 758 -8.65 -16.08 7.51
N CYS A 759 -8.68 -15.48 8.70
CA CYS A 759 -7.60 -15.62 9.69
C CYS A 759 -7.99 -16.59 10.80
N ASN A 760 -7.10 -17.54 11.10
CA ASN A 760 -7.29 -18.43 12.24
C ASN A 760 -7.14 -17.66 13.58
N PRO A 761 -7.67 -18.19 14.69
CA PRO A 761 -7.63 -17.51 15.98
C PRO A 761 -6.22 -17.20 16.54
N VAL A 762 -5.18 -17.95 16.17
CA VAL A 762 -3.80 -17.68 16.60
C VAL A 762 -3.26 -16.46 15.87
N THR A 763 -3.39 -16.43 14.54
CA THR A 763 -3.00 -15.28 13.71
C THR A 763 -3.72 -14.00 14.13
N VAL A 764 -5.01 -14.07 14.47
CA VAL A 764 -5.74 -12.91 15.00
C VAL A 764 -5.12 -12.38 16.30
N ASN A 765 -4.68 -13.26 17.21
CA ASN A 765 -4.03 -12.83 18.45
C ASN A 765 -2.68 -12.17 18.19
N ASP A 766 -1.88 -12.71 17.28
CA ASP A 766 -0.59 -12.12 16.90
C ASP A 766 -0.78 -10.73 16.27
N HIS A 767 -1.81 -10.58 15.43
CA HIS A 767 -2.16 -9.29 14.84
C HIS A 767 -2.65 -8.29 15.89
N ILE A 768 -3.44 -8.73 16.87
CA ILE A 768 -3.87 -7.91 18.01
C ILE A 768 -2.66 -7.41 18.81
N ALA A 769 -1.71 -8.30 19.13
CA ALA A 769 -0.48 -7.95 19.84
C ALA A 769 0.30 -6.87 19.09
N LYS A 770 0.58 -7.10 17.81
CA LYS A 770 1.30 -6.15 16.95
C LYS A 770 0.61 -4.80 16.81
N VAL A 771 -0.71 -4.80 16.62
CA VAL A 771 -1.45 -3.57 16.29
C VAL A 771 -1.76 -2.74 17.52
N LEU A 772 -2.18 -3.36 18.63
CA LEU A 772 -2.65 -2.63 19.81
C LEU A 772 -1.63 -2.50 20.93
N PHE A 773 -0.63 -3.38 21.01
CA PHE A 773 0.20 -3.50 22.23
C PHE A 773 1.71 -3.40 21.99
N GLU A 774 2.20 -3.66 20.77
CA GLU A 774 3.60 -3.50 20.40
C GLU A 774 3.84 -2.16 19.69
N ARG A 775 4.65 -1.29 20.31
CA ARG A 775 5.08 -0.04 19.66
C ARG A 775 6.01 -0.35 18.49
N VAL A 776 5.95 0.53 17.48
CA VAL A 776 6.79 0.47 16.27
C VAL A 776 8.09 1.23 16.46
#